data_AF-A0A250DIT3-F1
#
_entry.id   AF-A0A250DIT3-F1
#
_cell.length_a   1.000
_cell.length_b   1.000
_cell.length_c   1.000
_cell.angle_alpha   90.00
_cell.angle_beta   90.00
_cell.angle_gamma   90.00
#
_symmetry.space_group_name_H-M   'P 1'
#
loop_
_entity.id
_entity.type
_entity.pdbx_description
1 polymer ?
#
loop_
_entity_poly.entity_id
_entity_poly.type
_entity_poly.pdbx_seq_one_letter_code
_entity_poly.pdbx_strand_id
1 'polypeptide(L)'
;MEERPLNHIYRVIFDRRLGRFRVASELAKGCGKGSGTATVAGAALAFLATSFFPAQAVCTVAFNDVTCDGAAPLLAPDYANGASNLNVTVNAGATVGVLPGGSGSAMTLTGSDIKLTNNGQIDPLLFGNGTANLSTGVVMGNGGASTATVINNGTISGTRDASVGLAGLALALQNGGGITTITNNGTMTTGAIAKATLAEADAAAVAVYGGGQINMVNTGTITGRIAFESPTSSGNSFTNAGTINGSVSLGTGARNDTFIAATGSSINGGPSLVPATAVAAPSGGTLNFAAAGTVDAGVGGTDTLVLRNAGGGAGSGEIKAAQYLNFENLQVNSGTWTLNGPVVSGSALLNGGVAIFDDAGAFGTGTLMGNGGAIQAAANGLTLAQNVNLVGSLTVQGNNNFTLGGTVSGIGGLIKNGAGTLTLRGNNNFFGGTTIKGGILQISGDANLGAFGTGLALDGGTLRIAAGSAPSFSMRNVALGSGGGTIDLGDNFFGVAGAITGNGSLTVTGKGGSLSLMGANNYSGGTVLQDRVSIFTTVSGVFGSGAVQQQGVGSQLIFSDKASAGGNAYTVGRAAGGDSSNTLSFAQSATAASSKITLNGATWQMAGANALQFGGNSSADASTITNAGGAINFFESASAGTATITNGSNSLLAFGQTSTAGSAQIVNTAGGLVRFVDAATGTSASVANATGATLDVSGATGKPPLELGAVSGGGAVVLGATQLALGGLGRNDTISGTVSDKGSIFSQPGSGTGGSIVKVGAGTLTLNGANTYTGGTTIAAGTLSLNNASGSATGSGAVRVLGGGTLAGNGSIAGAVTISKAGVLSAGNGGAGTLTLGSLSLFEGAVLNYDLGQAGTDGGSLNDLVKVNGNLLLDGTLNVAQSKGGQFGAGIYRLIDYTGTLTNNGLDIGSVPVAATDLQVQTSVAQQVNLVNRAGLELKFWDGGDAGKYNDGKIAGGAGTWRVGVPGDGWTGADGKINAAWAQDQLAVFGGTGGTVNVSNAGARCASPARSSRPMAMWCRAMRSNSAPRVRRCAWAMARAPTPRAARP
;
A
#
# COMPACT_ATOMS: atom_id res chain seq x y z
N MET A 1 9.84 0.94 -12.43
CA MET A 1 10.51 0.57 -13.70
C MET A 1 11.92 1.10 -13.61
N GLU A 2 12.82 0.24 -13.18
CA GLU A 2 14.26 0.49 -13.17
C GLU A 2 14.81 -0.41 -14.27
N GLU A 3 15.01 0.16 -15.46
CA GLU A 3 15.67 -0.53 -16.58
C GLU A 3 17.18 -0.44 -16.37
N ARG A 4 17.83 -1.60 -16.17
CA ARG A 4 19.28 -1.72 -16.31
C ARG A 4 19.58 -2.16 -17.75
N PRO A 5 20.26 -1.36 -18.57
CA PRO A 5 20.71 -1.80 -19.88
C PRO A 5 21.97 -2.66 -19.74
N LEU A 6 21.95 -3.83 -20.37
CA LEU A 6 23.10 -4.70 -20.60
C LEU A 6 24.08 -4.01 -21.56
N ASN A 7 25.31 -3.78 -21.11
CA ASN A 7 26.43 -3.29 -21.92
C ASN A 7 26.80 -4.34 -22.98
N HIS A 8 26.45 -4.11 -24.26
CA HIS A 8 27.09 -4.78 -25.39
C HIS A 8 28.02 -3.79 -26.08
N ILE A 9 29.33 -4.07 -26.03
CA ILE A 9 30.36 -3.30 -26.73
C ILE A 9 30.32 -3.68 -28.20
N TYR A 10 30.08 -2.71 -29.08
CA TYR A 10 30.16 -2.89 -30.54
C TYR A 10 31.29 -2.02 -31.11
N ARG A 11 32.16 -2.60 -31.94
CA ARG A 11 33.17 -1.85 -32.68
C ARG A 11 32.61 -1.41 -34.04
N VAL A 12 32.69 -0.11 -34.31
CA VAL A 12 32.27 0.49 -35.57
C VAL A 12 33.47 0.55 -36.53
N ILE A 13 33.33 0.00 -37.74
CA ILE A 13 34.38 0.00 -38.77
C ILE A 13 33.88 0.72 -40.02
N PHE A 14 34.72 1.60 -40.58
CA PHE A 14 34.42 2.35 -41.81
C PHE A 14 34.62 1.46 -43.05
N ASP A 15 33.55 1.20 -43.81
CA ASP A 15 33.64 0.46 -45.06
C ASP A 15 33.93 1.41 -46.23
N ARG A 16 35.18 1.39 -46.71
CA ARG A 16 35.65 2.26 -47.81
C ARG A 16 35.02 1.97 -49.17
N ARG A 17 34.37 0.82 -49.39
CA ARG A 17 33.67 0.51 -50.65
C ARG A 17 32.23 1.01 -50.67
N LEU A 18 31.62 1.23 -49.49
CA LEU A 18 30.24 1.67 -49.35
C LEU A 18 30.08 3.08 -48.75
N GLY A 19 31.19 3.72 -48.34
CA GLY A 19 31.21 5.10 -47.84
C GLY A 19 30.45 5.32 -46.53
N ARG A 20 30.18 4.25 -45.75
CA ARG A 20 29.42 4.31 -44.49
C ARG A 20 30.04 3.42 -43.41
N PHE A 21 29.80 3.78 -42.16
CA PHE A 21 30.17 2.96 -41.00
C PHE A 21 29.16 1.83 -40.78
N ARG A 22 29.62 0.61 -40.51
CA ARG A 22 28.77 -0.55 -40.19
C ARG A 22 29.11 -1.14 -38.82
N VAL A 23 28.10 -1.71 -38.18
CA VAL A 23 28.19 -2.41 -36.88
C VAL A 23 28.23 -3.92 -37.17
N ALA A 24 29.27 -4.62 -36.71
CA ALA A 24 29.43 -6.06 -36.91
C ALA A 24 29.57 -6.78 -35.55
N SER A 25 28.87 -7.91 -35.41
CA SER A 25 28.97 -8.84 -34.26
C SER A 25 30.07 -9.88 -34.54
N GLU A 26 30.96 -10.13 -33.59
CA GLU A 26 32.08 -11.07 -33.73
C GLU A 26 31.60 -12.54 -33.70
N LEU A 27 31.72 -13.23 -34.84
CA LEU A 27 32.07 -14.66 -34.90
C LEU A 27 32.34 -15.09 -36.35
N ALA A 28 33.60 -14.97 -36.78
CA ALA A 28 34.26 -15.88 -37.74
C ALA A 28 35.72 -15.44 -37.96
N LYS A 29 36.66 -16.36 -37.73
CA LYS A 29 37.99 -16.29 -38.36
C LYS A 29 38.50 -17.70 -38.63
N GLY A 30 38.48 -18.09 -39.89
CA GLY A 30 39.40 -19.09 -40.42
C GLY A 30 40.68 -18.41 -40.90
N CYS A 31 41.80 -19.13 -40.91
CA CYS A 31 42.65 -19.32 -42.08
C CYS A 31 43.93 -20.09 -41.74
N GLY A 32 44.31 -20.98 -42.65
CA GLY A 32 45.69 -21.42 -42.84
C GLY A 32 45.85 -21.94 -44.26
N LYS A 33 46.40 -21.10 -45.16
CA LYS A 33 46.93 -21.50 -46.47
C LYS A 33 48.43 -21.77 -46.34
N GLY A 34 48.91 -22.83 -46.97
CA GLY A 34 50.33 -23.04 -47.29
C GLY A 34 50.46 -23.51 -48.74
N SER A 35 51.21 -22.76 -49.54
CA SER A 35 51.52 -23.00 -50.95
C SER A 35 52.75 -23.89 -51.14
N GLY A 36 52.79 -24.68 -52.21
CA GLY A 36 54.01 -25.32 -52.70
C GLY A 36 53.80 -25.98 -54.05
N THR A 37 54.30 -25.34 -55.11
CA THR A 37 54.37 -25.84 -56.50
C THR A 37 55.60 -26.72 -56.72
N ALA A 38 55.47 -27.82 -57.47
CA ALA A 38 56.55 -28.37 -58.29
C ALA A 38 55.99 -29.16 -59.48
N THR A 39 56.44 -28.78 -60.67
CA THR A 39 56.16 -29.34 -61.99
C THR A 39 57.22 -30.39 -62.34
N VAL A 40 56.86 -31.54 -62.90
CA VAL A 40 57.66 -32.25 -63.92
C VAL A 40 56.72 -32.96 -64.89
N ALA A 41 56.92 -32.67 -66.19
CA ALA A 41 56.25 -33.27 -67.33
C ALA A 41 56.92 -34.58 -67.76
N GLY A 42 56.18 -35.48 -68.43
CA GLY A 42 56.80 -36.52 -69.25
C GLY A 42 55.92 -37.71 -69.63
N ALA A 43 55.38 -37.65 -70.86
CA ALA A 43 55.04 -38.74 -71.80
C ALA A 43 54.07 -39.86 -71.34
N ALA A 44 52.86 -40.00 -71.90
CA ALA A 44 52.45 -40.31 -73.29
C ALA A 44 52.66 -41.78 -73.72
N LEU A 45 51.70 -42.24 -74.52
CA LEU A 45 51.48 -43.55 -75.17
C LEU A 45 50.88 -44.68 -74.29
N ALA A 46 49.92 -45.49 -74.73
CA ALA A 46 48.98 -45.48 -75.86
C ALA A 46 48.10 -46.75 -75.79
N PHE A 47 46.92 -46.69 -76.43
CA PHE A 47 46.03 -47.81 -76.84
C PHE A 47 45.34 -48.61 -75.70
N LEU A 48 44.05 -48.90 -75.69
CA LEU A 48 43.09 -49.17 -76.75
C LEU A 48 41.65 -48.83 -76.28
N ALA A 49 40.81 -48.49 -77.24
CA ALA A 49 39.40 -48.19 -77.08
C ALA A 49 38.58 -49.39 -76.55
N THR A 50 37.69 -49.13 -75.60
CA THR A 50 36.35 -49.73 -75.55
C THR A 50 35.36 -48.69 -75.03
N SER A 51 34.47 -48.26 -75.91
CA SER A 51 33.17 -47.70 -75.59
C SER A 51 32.43 -48.58 -74.55
N PHE A 52 32.05 -48.00 -73.41
CA PHE A 52 30.98 -48.54 -72.59
C PHE A 52 29.94 -47.45 -72.34
N PHE A 53 28.70 -47.85 -72.60
CA PHE A 53 27.44 -47.13 -72.64
C PHE A 53 27.15 -46.33 -71.36
N PRO A 54 26.17 -45.39 -71.37
CA PRO A 54 25.60 -44.89 -70.12
C PRO A 54 25.27 -46.09 -69.22
N ALA A 55 25.75 -46.08 -67.97
CA ALA A 55 25.42 -47.10 -66.97
C ALA A 55 23.89 -47.16 -66.85
N GLN A 56 23.31 -48.19 -67.49
CA GLN A 56 21.90 -48.52 -67.34
C GLN A 56 21.72 -49.14 -65.95
N ALA A 57 20.56 -48.93 -65.34
CA ALA A 57 20.33 -49.46 -64.01
C ALA A 57 20.36 -50.97 -64.04
N VAL A 58 21.29 -51.55 -63.29
CA VAL A 58 21.27 -52.98 -63.01
C VAL A 58 21.35 -53.11 -61.51
N CYS A 59 20.29 -53.66 -60.91
CA CYS A 59 20.34 -54.12 -59.53
C CYS A 59 21.28 -55.33 -59.47
N THR A 60 22.47 -55.13 -58.92
CA THR A 60 23.50 -56.16 -58.79
C THR A 60 23.38 -56.84 -57.43
N VAL A 61 23.58 -58.16 -57.39
CA VAL A 61 23.48 -58.97 -56.17
C VAL A 61 24.86 -59.42 -55.74
N ALA A 62 25.22 -59.14 -54.49
CA ALA A 62 26.43 -59.61 -53.81
C ALA A 62 26.02 -60.32 -52.52
N PHE A 63 25.98 -61.66 -52.55
CA PHE A 63 25.37 -62.47 -51.49
C PHE A 63 23.92 -62.06 -51.23
N ASN A 64 23.66 -61.50 -50.04
CA ASN A 64 22.35 -61.03 -49.64
C ASN A 64 22.20 -59.50 -49.80
N ASP A 65 23.26 -58.78 -50.16
CA ASP A 65 23.20 -57.35 -50.45
C ASP A 65 22.86 -57.12 -51.92
N VAL A 66 21.85 -56.29 -52.20
CA VAL A 66 21.44 -55.91 -53.54
C VAL A 66 21.61 -54.41 -53.69
N THR A 67 22.33 -53.96 -54.73
CA THR A 67 22.54 -52.52 -54.99
C THR A 67 22.07 -52.15 -56.38
N CYS A 68 21.16 -51.18 -56.49
CA CYS A 68 20.66 -50.62 -57.75
C CYS A 68 21.25 -49.22 -57.98
N ASP A 69 21.90 -49.02 -59.14
CA ASP A 69 22.59 -47.79 -59.53
C ASP A 69 22.25 -47.41 -60.98
N GLY A 70 22.06 -46.13 -61.30
CA GLY A 70 21.84 -45.67 -62.68
C GLY A 70 20.36 -45.65 -63.14
N ALA A 71 20.10 -45.29 -64.40
CA ALA A 71 18.74 -45.12 -64.93
C ALA A 71 18.16 -46.41 -65.50
N ALA A 72 16.92 -46.78 -65.11
CA ALA A 72 16.25 -48.03 -65.50
C ALA A 72 16.37 -48.32 -67.02
N PRO A 73 16.76 -49.55 -67.41
CA PRO A 73 16.85 -49.93 -68.82
C PRO A 73 15.46 -50.09 -69.43
N LEU A 74 15.26 -49.59 -70.66
CA LEU A 74 13.94 -49.60 -71.33
C LEU A 74 13.31 -50.99 -71.52
N LEU A 75 14.12 -52.06 -71.56
CA LEU A 75 13.67 -53.43 -71.84
C LEU A 75 13.55 -54.34 -70.61
N ALA A 76 14.06 -53.93 -69.44
CA ALA A 76 13.96 -54.68 -68.19
C ALA A 76 14.04 -53.74 -66.95
N PRO A 77 13.14 -52.75 -66.85
CA PRO A 77 13.23 -51.71 -65.82
C PRO A 77 12.79 -52.14 -64.43
N ASP A 78 12.13 -53.30 -64.31
CA ASP A 78 11.64 -53.87 -63.05
C ASP A 78 12.69 -54.77 -62.38
N TYR A 79 12.55 -54.95 -61.06
CA TYR A 79 13.42 -55.85 -60.29
C TYR A 79 12.60 -56.83 -59.43
N ALA A 80 12.94 -58.12 -59.50
CA ALA A 80 12.30 -59.15 -58.67
C ALA A 80 13.33 -60.08 -58.01
N ASN A 81 13.17 -60.35 -56.71
CA ASN A 81 14.03 -61.28 -55.97
C ASN A 81 13.25 -61.97 -54.82
N GLY A 82 13.23 -63.30 -54.81
CA GLY A 82 12.53 -64.10 -53.80
C GLY A 82 13.39 -64.65 -52.67
N ALA A 83 14.68 -64.33 -52.61
CA ALA A 83 15.58 -64.78 -51.55
C ALA A 83 15.27 -64.09 -50.20
N SER A 84 15.62 -64.76 -49.10
CA SER A 84 15.45 -64.24 -47.73
C SER A 84 16.73 -63.58 -47.21
N ASN A 85 16.63 -62.78 -46.15
CA ASN A 85 17.72 -62.00 -45.53
C ASN A 85 18.31 -60.92 -46.45
N LEU A 86 17.55 -60.42 -47.43
CA LEU A 86 18.05 -59.46 -48.40
C LEU A 86 18.17 -58.05 -47.80
N ASN A 87 19.26 -57.37 -48.16
CA ASN A 87 19.46 -55.95 -47.90
C ASN A 87 19.60 -55.20 -49.24
N VAL A 88 18.48 -54.65 -49.70
CA VAL A 88 18.34 -53.97 -50.99
C VAL A 88 18.53 -52.46 -50.82
N THR A 89 19.43 -51.87 -51.60
CA THR A 89 19.67 -50.42 -51.64
C THR A 89 19.51 -49.88 -53.05
N VAL A 90 18.58 -48.94 -53.23
CA VAL A 90 18.46 -48.13 -54.46
C VAL A 90 19.19 -46.83 -54.21
N ASN A 91 20.29 -46.60 -54.93
CA ASN A 91 21.15 -45.43 -54.69
C ASN A 91 20.54 -44.13 -55.21
N ALA A 92 21.08 -43.01 -54.76
CA ALA A 92 20.65 -41.69 -55.20
C ALA A 92 20.85 -41.55 -56.72
N GLY A 93 19.81 -41.08 -57.42
CA GLY A 93 19.82 -40.98 -58.89
C GLY A 93 19.52 -42.30 -59.61
N ALA A 94 19.41 -43.42 -58.91
CA ALA A 94 18.96 -44.68 -59.51
C ALA A 94 17.45 -44.67 -59.75
N THR A 95 16.98 -45.26 -60.85
CA THR A 95 15.56 -45.42 -61.15
C THR A 95 15.20 -46.89 -61.38
N VAL A 96 14.01 -47.30 -60.92
CA VAL A 96 13.41 -48.63 -61.11
C VAL A 96 11.96 -48.41 -61.54
N GLY A 97 11.46 -49.14 -62.55
CA GLY A 97 10.14 -48.91 -63.12
C GLY A 97 9.50 -50.18 -63.68
N VAL A 98 8.53 -50.06 -64.58
CA VAL A 98 7.94 -51.19 -65.31
C VAL A 98 8.13 -51.01 -66.81
N LEU A 99 8.10 -52.13 -67.56
CA LEU A 99 8.26 -52.10 -69.01
C LEU A 99 7.23 -51.14 -69.65
N PRO A 100 7.63 -50.26 -70.59
CA PRO A 100 6.69 -49.36 -71.26
C PRO A 100 5.51 -50.14 -71.88
N GLY A 101 4.27 -49.83 -71.47
CA GLY A 101 3.07 -50.54 -71.92
C GLY A 101 2.71 -51.82 -71.13
N GLY A 102 3.57 -52.26 -70.22
CA GLY A 102 3.35 -53.43 -69.35
C GLY A 102 2.49 -53.14 -68.12
N SER A 103 2.09 -54.21 -67.41
CA SER A 103 1.46 -54.16 -66.09
C SER A 103 2.27 -55.00 -65.11
N GLY A 104 2.49 -54.53 -63.89
CA GLY A 104 3.28 -55.28 -62.91
C GLY A 104 3.71 -54.44 -61.71
N SER A 105 4.78 -54.87 -61.04
CA SER A 105 5.38 -54.11 -59.95
C SER A 105 6.79 -53.67 -60.32
N ALA A 106 7.16 -52.41 -60.03
CA ALA A 106 8.51 -51.92 -60.34
C ALA A 106 9.56 -52.68 -59.52
N MET A 107 9.23 -53.04 -58.28
CA MET A 107 10.09 -53.88 -57.43
C MET A 107 9.27 -54.94 -56.70
N THR A 108 9.72 -56.21 -56.74
CA THR A 108 9.06 -57.36 -56.10
C THR A 108 10.06 -58.15 -55.23
N LEU A 109 9.87 -58.16 -53.91
CA LEU A 109 10.78 -58.80 -52.95
C LEU A 109 10.01 -59.79 -52.07
N THR A 110 9.93 -61.07 -52.43
CA THR A 110 8.98 -62.03 -51.79
C THR A 110 9.58 -62.93 -50.71
N GLY A 111 10.86 -62.79 -50.39
CA GLY A 111 11.49 -63.54 -49.29
C GLY A 111 11.15 -63.01 -47.90
N SER A 112 11.70 -63.63 -46.87
CA SER A 112 11.58 -63.22 -45.47
C SER A 112 12.82 -62.41 -45.02
N ASP A 113 12.68 -61.59 -43.98
CA ASP A 113 13.76 -60.79 -43.38
C ASP A 113 14.42 -59.82 -44.37
N ILE A 114 13.58 -59.04 -45.07
CA ILE A 114 14.02 -58.14 -46.14
C ILE A 114 14.14 -56.70 -45.61
N LYS A 115 15.24 -56.02 -45.97
CA LYS A 115 15.44 -54.58 -45.79
C LYS A 115 15.57 -53.89 -47.14
N LEU A 116 14.75 -52.88 -47.39
CA LEU A 116 14.82 -51.99 -48.56
C LEU A 116 15.22 -50.58 -48.12
N THR A 117 16.26 -50.01 -48.71
CA THR A 117 16.68 -48.62 -48.56
C THR A 117 16.59 -47.92 -49.91
N ASN A 118 15.59 -47.07 -50.12
CA ASN A 118 15.41 -46.31 -51.36
C ASN A 118 15.90 -44.87 -51.21
N ASN A 119 16.98 -44.52 -51.89
CA ASN A 119 17.48 -43.15 -52.05
C ASN A 119 17.19 -42.58 -53.46
N GLY A 120 16.65 -43.39 -54.38
CA GLY A 120 16.40 -43.07 -55.79
C GLY A 120 14.93 -42.85 -56.12
N GLN A 121 14.48 -43.33 -57.28
CA GLN A 121 13.07 -43.30 -57.70
C GLN A 121 12.61 -44.72 -58.05
N ILE A 122 11.63 -45.25 -57.34
CA ILE A 122 10.92 -46.47 -57.73
C ILE A 122 9.55 -46.00 -58.25
N ASP A 123 9.37 -46.00 -59.57
CA ASP A 123 8.19 -45.41 -60.21
C ASP A 123 7.75 -46.22 -61.45
N PRO A 124 6.56 -46.86 -61.42
CA PRO A 124 6.03 -47.54 -62.59
C PRO A 124 5.66 -46.59 -63.73
N LEU A 125 5.54 -45.28 -63.49
CA LEU A 125 5.27 -44.27 -64.52
C LEU A 125 6.53 -43.60 -65.08
N LEU A 126 7.71 -44.11 -64.74
CA LEU A 126 9.00 -43.55 -65.15
C LEU A 126 9.12 -43.24 -66.65
N PHE A 127 8.49 -44.05 -67.51
CA PHE A 127 8.51 -43.90 -68.97
C PHE A 127 7.20 -43.36 -69.57
N GLY A 128 6.30 -42.80 -68.75
CA GLY A 128 5.08 -42.12 -69.17
C GLY A 128 3.77 -42.80 -68.71
N ASN A 129 2.65 -42.07 -68.85
CA ASN A 129 1.33 -42.43 -68.35
C ASN A 129 0.50 -43.36 -69.28
N GLY A 130 1.14 -43.98 -70.27
CA GLY A 130 0.48 -44.64 -71.41
C GLY A 130 -0.13 -46.01 -71.13
N THR A 131 -0.10 -46.52 -69.89
CA THR A 131 -0.63 -47.83 -69.53
C THR A 131 -2.10 -47.72 -69.08
N ALA A 132 -2.96 -48.66 -69.51
CA ALA A 132 -4.35 -48.73 -69.07
C ALA A 132 -4.55 -49.56 -67.78
N ASN A 133 -3.46 -50.08 -67.21
CA ASN A 133 -3.44 -51.07 -66.14
C ASN A 133 -2.71 -50.52 -64.91
N LEU A 134 -3.23 -50.83 -63.73
CA LEU A 134 -2.60 -50.50 -62.46
C LEU A 134 -1.26 -51.23 -62.29
N SER A 135 -0.24 -50.52 -61.81
CA SER A 135 1.11 -51.04 -61.53
C SER A 135 1.59 -50.55 -60.17
N THR A 136 2.13 -51.46 -59.38
CA THR A 136 2.57 -51.19 -57.99
C THR A 136 4.03 -50.74 -57.97
N GLY A 137 4.41 -49.83 -57.08
CA GLY A 137 5.80 -49.44 -56.90
C GLY A 137 6.63 -50.58 -56.32
N VAL A 138 6.33 -50.94 -55.07
CA VAL A 138 7.02 -52.01 -54.33
C VAL A 138 6.01 -53.04 -53.83
N VAL A 139 6.24 -54.32 -54.14
CA VAL A 139 5.61 -55.47 -53.48
C VAL A 139 6.69 -56.16 -52.63
N MET A 140 6.44 -56.35 -51.34
CA MET A 140 7.43 -56.86 -50.41
C MET A 140 6.86 -57.86 -49.40
N GLY A 141 7.63 -58.88 -49.07
CA GLY A 141 7.33 -59.88 -48.05
C GLY A 141 6.40 -61.01 -48.51
N ASN A 142 5.95 -61.81 -47.55
CA ASN A 142 5.15 -63.01 -47.75
C ASN A 142 4.30 -63.34 -46.51
N GLY A 143 3.54 -64.44 -46.57
CA GLY A 143 2.68 -64.89 -45.48
C GLY A 143 3.38 -65.55 -44.28
N GLY A 144 4.72 -65.63 -44.27
CA GLY A 144 5.51 -66.10 -43.14
C GLY A 144 5.84 -64.96 -42.16
N ALA A 145 6.12 -65.31 -40.90
CA ALA A 145 6.58 -64.33 -39.92
C ALA A 145 8.01 -63.87 -40.24
N SER A 146 8.24 -62.55 -40.24
CA SER A 146 9.54 -61.99 -40.63
C SER A 146 9.80 -60.59 -40.05
N THR A 147 11.04 -60.11 -40.16
CA THR A 147 11.40 -58.71 -39.92
C THR A 147 11.52 -57.97 -41.25
N ALA A 148 10.52 -57.16 -41.60
CA ALA A 148 10.53 -56.38 -42.84
C ALA A 148 10.88 -54.91 -42.56
N THR A 149 11.82 -54.32 -43.29
CA THR A 149 12.22 -52.91 -43.11
C THR A 149 12.22 -52.14 -44.43
N VAL A 150 11.54 -51.00 -44.49
CA VAL A 150 11.56 -50.06 -45.63
C VAL A 150 12.06 -48.71 -45.15
N ILE A 151 13.10 -48.17 -45.77
CA ILE A 151 13.61 -46.82 -45.56
C ILE A 151 13.53 -46.08 -46.89
N ASN A 152 12.61 -45.14 -47.02
CA ASN A 152 12.42 -44.33 -48.21
C ASN A 152 12.94 -42.90 -47.99
N ASN A 153 14.09 -42.58 -48.55
CA ASN A 153 14.64 -41.23 -48.66
C ASN A 153 14.39 -40.59 -50.03
N GLY A 154 14.04 -41.40 -51.04
CA GLY A 154 13.74 -40.99 -52.41
C GLY A 154 12.23 -40.93 -52.69
N THR A 155 11.81 -41.35 -53.88
CA THR A 155 10.38 -41.50 -54.22
C THR A 155 10.03 -42.97 -54.42
N ILE A 156 8.90 -43.39 -53.85
CA ILE A 156 8.21 -44.61 -54.24
C ILE A 156 6.83 -44.19 -54.78
N SER A 157 6.56 -44.52 -56.03
CA SER A 157 5.33 -44.17 -56.73
C SER A 157 4.58 -45.44 -57.11
N GLY A 158 3.25 -45.40 -57.00
CA GLY A 158 2.33 -46.38 -57.59
C GLY A 158 1.49 -45.73 -58.70
N THR A 159 0.42 -46.39 -59.09
CA THR A 159 -0.57 -45.87 -60.04
C THR A 159 -1.98 -45.90 -59.47
N ARG A 160 -2.85 -44.98 -59.86
CA ARG A 160 -4.27 -44.96 -59.43
C ARG A 160 -5.24 -44.96 -60.61
N ASP A 161 -6.44 -45.50 -60.38
CA ASP A 161 -7.55 -45.50 -61.33
C ASP A 161 -8.83 -44.85 -60.74
N ALA A 162 -9.99 -45.50 -60.87
CA ALA A 162 -11.28 -45.07 -60.32
C ALA A 162 -11.66 -45.78 -59.00
N SER A 163 -10.88 -46.77 -58.55
CA SER A 163 -11.19 -47.62 -57.39
C SER A 163 -10.11 -47.58 -56.30
N VAL A 164 -10.53 -47.83 -55.05
CA VAL A 164 -9.61 -48.02 -53.92
C VAL A 164 -9.38 -49.53 -53.76
N GLY A 165 -8.16 -49.99 -53.95
CA GLY A 165 -7.81 -51.41 -53.93
C GLY A 165 -6.31 -51.66 -53.73
N LEU A 166 -5.89 -52.92 -53.79
CA LEU A 166 -4.49 -53.32 -53.56
C LEU A 166 -3.62 -53.33 -54.83
N ALA A 167 -4.23 -53.07 -55.98
CA ALA A 167 -3.51 -52.89 -57.24
C ALA A 167 -3.08 -51.43 -57.38
N GLY A 168 -1.84 -51.18 -57.80
CA GLY A 168 -1.37 -49.82 -58.06
C GLY A 168 -0.78 -49.09 -56.85
N LEU A 169 -0.59 -49.77 -55.72
CA LEU A 169 -0.04 -49.15 -54.51
C LEU A 169 1.38 -48.61 -54.75
N ALA A 170 1.79 -47.58 -54.00
CA ALA A 170 3.20 -47.23 -53.89
C ALA A 170 3.96 -48.36 -53.15
N LEU A 171 3.39 -48.85 -52.05
CA LEU A 171 3.94 -49.94 -51.26
C LEU A 171 2.84 -50.93 -50.85
N ALA A 172 3.01 -52.19 -51.25
CA ALA A 172 2.23 -53.34 -50.78
C ALA A 172 3.16 -54.29 -50.02
N LEU A 173 2.95 -54.45 -48.71
CA LEU A 173 3.82 -55.27 -47.87
C LEU A 173 3.03 -56.34 -47.13
N GLN A 174 3.37 -57.61 -47.32
CA GLN A 174 2.82 -58.73 -46.57
C GLN A 174 3.81 -59.25 -45.53
N ASN A 175 3.37 -59.40 -44.28
CA ASN A 175 4.16 -60.02 -43.23
C ASN A 175 3.25 -60.85 -42.30
N GLY A 176 3.37 -62.17 -42.37
CA GLY A 176 2.53 -63.15 -41.65
C GLY A 176 2.63 -63.16 -40.12
N GLY A 177 3.51 -62.32 -39.56
CA GLY A 177 3.88 -62.24 -38.15
C GLY A 177 5.23 -61.52 -37.99
N GLY A 178 5.67 -61.21 -36.77
CA GLY A 178 6.91 -60.44 -36.57
C GLY A 178 6.68 -58.92 -36.68
N ILE A 179 7.71 -58.16 -37.11
CA ILE A 179 7.71 -56.69 -37.08
C ILE A 179 8.01 -56.13 -38.48
N THR A 180 7.16 -55.22 -38.94
CA THR A 180 7.38 -54.39 -40.12
C THR A 180 7.74 -52.97 -39.68
N THR A 181 8.87 -52.44 -40.14
CA THR A 181 9.31 -51.05 -39.88
C THR A 181 9.38 -50.26 -41.18
N ILE A 182 8.67 -49.15 -41.27
CA ILE A 182 8.67 -48.27 -42.45
C ILE A 182 9.10 -46.87 -42.02
N THR A 183 10.12 -46.30 -42.66
CA THR A 183 10.54 -44.92 -42.47
C THR A 183 10.45 -44.18 -43.80
N ASN A 184 9.55 -43.21 -43.91
CA ASN A 184 9.41 -42.34 -45.08
C ASN A 184 9.96 -40.95 -44.77
N ASN A 185 11.17 -40.66 -45.27
CA ASN A 185 11.77 -39.34 -45.26
C ASN A 185 11.57 -38.59 -46.60
N GLY A 186 11.31 -39.34 -47.68
CA GLY A 186 11.07 -38.82 -49.03
C GLY A 186 9.58 -38.76 -49.39
N THR A 187 9.23 -39.21 -50.60
CA THR A 187 7.86 -39.17 -51.11
C THR A 187 7.30 -40.57 -51.35
N MET A 188 6.09 -40.84 -50.87
CA MET A 188 5.28 -41.97 -51.33
C MET A 188 4.02 -41.42 -52.00
N THR A 189 3.74 -41.81 -53.24
CA THR A 189 2.62 -41.23 -54.01
C THR A 189 2.03 -42.23 -55.00
N THR A 190 0.92 -41.87 -55.64
CA THR A 190 0.36 -42.61 -56.78
C THR A 190 0.14 -41.66 -57.94
N GLY A 191 0.57 -42.04 -59.15
CA GLY A 191 0.33 -41.27 -60.37
C GLY A 191 -0.92 -41.72 -61.12
N ALA A 192 -1.57 -40.79 -61.84
CA ALA A 192 -2.76 -41.10 -62.63
C ALA A 192 -2.40 -41.87 -63.92
N ILE A 193 -3.14 -42.95 -64.18
CA ILE A 193 -3.23 -43.56 -65.51
C ILE A 193 -4.36 -42.92 -66.32
N ALA A 194 -4.46 -43.24 -67.62
CA ALA A 194 -5.45 -42.63 -68.52
C ALA A 194 -6.94 -42.77 -68.07
N LYS A 195 -7.26 -43.72 -67.17
CA LYS A 195 -8.61 -43.96 -66.62
C LYS A 195 -8.83 -43.38 -65.21
N ALA A 196 -7.85 -42.67 -64.65
CA ALA A 196 -7.92 -42.19 -63.28
C ALA A 196 -9.01 -41.12 -63.09
N THR A 197 -9.94 -41.37 -62.20
CA THR A 197 -10.96 -40.40 -61.77
C THR A 197 -10.88 -40.09 -60.28
N LEU A 198 -10.17 -40.92 -59.50
CA LEU A 198 -9.89 -40.63 -58.09
C LEU A 198 -8.89 -39.47 -57.95
N ALA A 199 -9.18 -38.59 -57.00
CA ALA A 199 -8.23 -37.60 -56.55
C ALA A 199 -7.02 -38.30 -55.90
N GLU A 200 -5.86 -37.66 -55.93
CA GLU A 200 -4.61 -38.28 -55.46
C GLU A 200 -4.66 -38.65 -53.98
N ALA A 201 -5.38 -37.86 -53.17
CA ALA A 201 -5.57 -38.13 -51.75
C ALA A 201 -6.49 -39.32 -51.45
N ASP A 202 -7.34 -39.71 -52.41
CA ASP A 202 -8.29 -40.82 -52.25
C ASP A 202 -7.75 -42.17 -52.72
N ALA A 203 -6.67 -42.16 -53.50
CA ALA A 203 -6.05 -43.39 -53.99
C ALA A 203 -5.39 -44.18 -52.85
N ALA A 204 -5.44 -45.52 -52.90
CA ALA A 204 -4.65 -46.35 -52.01
C ALA A 204 -3.16 -46.23 -52.36
N ALA A 205 -2.32 -45.81 -51.41
CA ALA A 205 -0.88 -45.63 -51.63
C ALA A 205 -0.06 -46.67 -50.85
N VAL A 206 -0.45 -47.01 -49.64
CA VAL A 206 0.29 -47.96 -48.80
C VAL A 206 -0.66 -48.97 -48.18
N ALA A 207 -0.37 -50.26 -48.35
CA ALA A 207 -1.07 -51.34 -47.67
C ALA A 207 -0.07 -52.27 -47.00
N VAL A 208 -0.26 -52.54 -45.71
CA VAL A 208 0.56 -53.49 -44.95
C VAL A 208 -0.34 -54.51 -44.27
N TYR A 209 -0.15 -55.79 -44.55
CA TYR A 209 -1.07 -56.86 -44.15
C TYR A 209 -0.34 -58.16 -43.76
N GLY A 210 -1.05 -59.12 -43.17
CA GLY A 210 -0.52 -60.44 -42.76
C GLY A 210 -0.48 -60.70 -41.25
N GLY A 211 -0.83 -59.72 -40.40
CA GLY A 211 -0.97 -59.91 -38.95
C GLY A 211 0.29 -59.69 -38.10
N GLY A 212 1.40 -59.26 -38.70
CA GLY A 212 2.58 -58.72 -37.99
C GLY A 212 2.39 -57.30 -37.47
N GLN A 213 3.18 -56.89 -36.47
CA GLN A 213 3.15 -55.52 -35.93
C GLN A 213 3.77 -54.53 -36.90
N ILE A 214 3.13 -53.37 -37.09
CA ILE A 214 3.59 -52.35 -38.03
C ILE A 214 4.03 -51.10 -37.26
N ASN A 215 5.25 -50.64 -37.54
CA ASN A 215 5.82 -49.39 -37.01
C ASN A 215 6.20 -48.49 -38.17
N MET A 216 5.46 -47.41 -38.38
CA MET A 216 5.70 -46.47 -39.47
C MET A 216 6.09 -45.09 -38.94
N VAL A 217 7.08 -44.46 -39.58
CA VAL A 217 7.50 -43.08 -39.33
C VAL A 217 7.47 -42.32 -40.64
N ASN A 218 6.75 -41.21 -40.70
CA ASN A 218 6.73 -40.29 -41.83
C ASN A 218 7.32 -38.94 -41.43
N THR A 219 8.43 -38.53 -42.03
CA THR A 219 8.95 -37.15 -41.97
C THR A 219 8.88 -36.45 -43.32
N GLY A 220 8.57 -37.18 -44.40
CA GLY A 220 8.44 -36.67 -45.76
C GLY A 220 6.98 -36.42 -46.15
N THR A 221 6.65 -36.68 -47.43
CA THR A 221 5.30 -36.52 -47.97
C THR A 221 4.71 -37.86 -48.37
N ILE A 222 3.46 -38.12 -47.96
CA ILE A 222 2.68 -39.25 -48.48
C ILE A 222 1.41 -38.70 -49.12
N THR A 223 1.15 -39.06 -50.37
CA THR A 223 -0.07 -38.70 -51.09
C THR A 223 -0.86 -39.97 -51.40
N GLY A 224 -2.05 -40.08 -50.81
CA GLY A 224 -2.93 -41.24 -50.85
C GLY A 224 -3.16 -41.88 -49.48
N ARG A 225 -4.05 -42.87 -49.44
CA ARG A 225 -4.53 -43.57 -48.25
C ARG A 225 -3.57 -44.69 -47.82
N ILE A 226 -3.37 -44.79 -46.52
CA ILE A 226 -2.55 -45.81 -45.85
C ILE A 226 -3.49 -46.72 -45.04
N ALA A 227 -3.38 -48.04 -45.21
CA ALA A 227 -4.13 -49.00 -44.40
C ALA A 227 -3.24 -50.11 -43.85
N PHE A 228 -3.41 -50.40 -42.56
CA PHE A 228 -2.76 -51.49 -41.86
C PHE A 228 -3.79 -52.56 -41.47
N GLU A 229 -3.42 -53.83 -41.63
CA GLU A 229 -4.18 -54.92 -41.03
C GLU A 229 -3.86 -55.00 -39.53
N SER A 230 -4.85 -55.34 -38.71
CA SER A 230 -4.63 -55.50 -37.27
C SER A 230 -3.71 -56.68 -36.98
N PRO A 231 -2.71 -56.51 -36.10
CA PRO A 231 -1.80 -57.59 -35.71
C PRO A 231 -2.45 -58.60 -34.75
N THR A 232 -1.76 -59.72 -34.53
CA THR A 232 -2.25 -60.84 -33.71
C THR A 232 -2.04 -60.68 -32.19
N SER A 233 -1.03 -59.92 -31.74
CA SER A 233 -0.66 -59.85 -30.30
C SER A 233 -0.11 -58.50 -29.80
N SER A 234 -0.07 -57.43 -30.61
CA SER A 234 0.41 -56.09 -30.23
C SER A 234 -0.42 -55.00 -30.90
N GLY A 235 -0.09 -53.72 -30.78
CA GLY A 235 -0.73 -52.63 -31.54
C GLY A 235 0.21 -52.07 -32.61
N ASN A 236 -0.38 -51.55 -33.68
CA ASN A 236 0.32 -50.82 -34.73
C ASN A 236 0.70 -49.41 -34.28
N SER A 237 1.84 -48.89 -34.73
CA SER A 237 2.31 -47.55 -34.43
C SER A 237 2.58 -46.73 -35.68
N PHE A 238 2.12 -45.49 -35.70
CA PHE A 238 2.39 -44.54 -36.77
C PHE A 238 2.85 -43.20 -36.20
N THR A 239 4.03 -42.73 -36.57
CA THR A 239 4.50 -41.37 -36.29
C THR A 239 4.37 -40.51 -37.54
N ASN A 240 3.65 -39.40 -37.44
CA ASN A 240 3.65 -38.36 -38.47
C ASN A 240 4.39 -37.10 -37.99
N ALA A 241 5.46 -36.77 -38.70
CA ALA A 241 6.20 -35.51 -38.59
C ALA A 241 6.30 -34.77 -39.94
N GLY A 242 5.65 -35.30 -40.98
CA GLY A 242 5.61 -34.72 -42.32
C GLY A 242 4.18 -34.44 -42.78
N THR A 243 3.98 -34.48 -44.10
CA THR A 243 2.68 -34.20 -44.74
C THR A 243 2.03 -35.48 -45.21
N ILE A 244 0.75 -35.68 -44.88
CA ILE A 244 -0.08 -36.74 -45.46
C ILE A 244 -1.25 -36.07 -46.17
N ASN A 245 -1.27 -36.17 -47.49
CA ASN A 245 -2.41 -35.77 -48.33
C ASN A 245 -3.22 -37.04 -48.64
N GLY A 246 -4.04 -37.47 -47.69
CA GLY A 246 -4.70 -38.77 -47.72
C GLY A 246 -5.19 -39.16 -46.32
N SER A 247 -5.11 -40.44 -45.98
CA SER A 247 -5.60 -40.96 -44.69
C SER A 247 -4.68 -42.02 -44.11
N VAL A 248 -4.88 -42.30 -42.82
CA VAL A 248 -4.21 -43.39 -42.11
C VAL A 248 -5.25 -44.25 -41.42
N SER A 249 -5.21 -45.56 -41.62
CA SER A 249 -5.92 -46.52 -40.77
C SER A 249 -4.92 -47.45 -40.10
N LEU A 250 -4.99 -47.53 -38.77
CA LEU A 250 -4.08 -48.36 -37.97
C LEU A 250 -4.55 -49.80 -37.83
N GLY A 251 -5.81 -50.10 -38.15
CA GLY A 251 -6.39 -51.41 -37.96
C GLY A 251 -7.90 -51.37 -37.89
N THR A 252 -8.52 -52.55 -37.78
CA THR A 252 -9.97 -52.73 -37.58
C THR A 252 -10.32 -53.54 -36.33
N GLY A 253 -9.36 -54.22 -35.72
CA GLY A 253 -9.54 -55.03 -34.51
C GLY A 253 -9.17 -54.29 -33.24
N ALA A 254 -9.76 -54.71 -32.12
CA ALA A 254 -9.54 -54.13 -30.80
C ALA A 254 -8.12 -54.38 -30.25
N ARG A 255 -7.20 -53.48 -30.58
CA ARG A 255 -5.78 -53.54 -30.20
C ARG A 255 -5.39 -52.25 -29.47
N ASN A 256 -4.09 -52.07 -29.25
CA ASN A 256 -3.54 -50.91 -28.54
C ASN A 256 -2.72 -50.09 -29.54
N ASP A 257 -3.37 -49.64 -30.60
CA ASP A 257 -2.75 -48.91 -31.68
C ASP A 257 -2.35 -47.50 -31.24
N THR A 258 -1.31 -46.95 -31.84
CA THR A 258 -0.74 -45.65 -31.41
C THR A 258 -0.46 -44.76 -32.61
N PHE A 259 -1.12 -43.60 -32.66
CA PHE A 259 -0.78 -42.54 -33.59
C PHE A 259 0.00 -41.45 -32.88
N ILE A 260 1.16 -41.07 -33.39
CA ILE A 260 2.03 -40.03 -32.85
C ILE A 260 2.05 -38.84 -33.81
N ALA A 261 1.31 -37.78 -33.48
CA ALA A 261 1.36 -36.52 -34.19
C ALA A 261 2.50 -35.65 -33.65
N ALA A 262 3.41 -35.24 -34.55
CA ALA A 262 4.43 -34.26 -34.24
C ALA A 262 4.00 -32.86 -34.70
N THR A 263 4.40 -31.82 -33.99
CA THR A 263 4.11 -30.43 -34.38
C THR A 263 4.61 -30.12 -35.78
N GLY A 264 3.82 -29.41 -36.58
CA GLY A 264 4.12 -29.13 -37.99
C GLY A 264 3.72 -30.26 -38.95
N SER A 265 3.31 -31.42 -38.46
CA SER A 265 2.71 -32.46 -39.30
C SER A 265 1.29 -32.07 -39.74
N SER A 266 0.84 -32.64 -40.87
CA SER A 266 -0.51 -32.39 -41.39
C SER A 266 -1.16 -33.66 -41.94
N ILE A 267 -2.49 -33.72 -41.82
CA ILE A 267 -3.38 -34.69 -42.46
C ILE A 267 -4.39 -33.89 -43.28
N ASN A 268 -4.30 -33.98 -44.61
CA ASN A 268 -5.10 -33.19 -45.53
C ASN A 268 -5.97 -34.10 -46.39
N GLY A 269 -7.25 -33.74 -46.55
CA GLY A 269 -8.16 -34.41 -47.48
C GLY A 269 -8.03 -33.90 -48.92
N GLY A 270 -8.61 -34.63 -49.86
CA GLY A 270 -8.81 -34.20 -51.24
C GLY A 270 -10.11 -33.42 -51.44
N PRO A 271 -10.36 -32.88 -52.65
CA PRO A 271 -11.62 -32.20 -52.98
C PRO A 271 -12.83 -33.14 -53.09
N SER A 272 -12.61 -34.46 -53.08
CA SER A 272 -13.66 -35.48 -53.19
C SER A 272 -13.85 -36.21 -51.86
N LEU A 273 -15.09 -36.56 -51.52
CA LEU A 273 -15.48 -37.20 -50.26
C LEU A 273 -15.74 -38.69 -50.47
N VAL A 274 -14.74 -39.45 -50.94
CA VAL A 274 -14.89 -40.91 -51.02
C VAL A 274 -14.92 -41.47 -49.58
N PRO A 275 -15.96 -42.23 -49.17
CA PRO A 275 -16.04 -42.79 -47.82
C PRO A 275 -14.88 -43.76 -47.49
N ALA A 276 -14.83 -44.25 -46.24
CA ALA A 276 -13.93 -45.34 -45.88
C ALA A 276 -14.26 -46.61 -46.71
N THR A 277 -13.23 -47.29 -47.19
CA THR A 277 -13.37 -48.46 -48.08
C THR A 277 -12.65 -49.67 -47.49
N ALA A 278 -13.41 -50.72 -47.18
CA ALA A 278 -12.86 -51.99 -46.76
C ALA A 278 -12.44 -52.83 -47.98
N VAL A 279 -11.23 -53.38 -47.94
CA VAL A 279 -10.66 -54.22 -48.98
C VAL A 279 -10.17 -55.52 -48.35
N ALA A 280 -10.55 -56.67 -48.92
CA ALA A 280 -10.08 -57.97 -48.45
C ALA A 280 -8.57 -58.10 -48.70
N ALA A 281 -7.81 -58.38 -47.66
CA ALA A 281 -6.39 -58.65 -47.75
C ALA A 281 -6.15 -60.08 -48.28
N PRO A 282 -5.10 -60.31 -49.09
CA PRO A 282 -4.72 -61.65 -49.54
C PRO A 282 -4.41 -62.63 -48.39
N SER A 283 -4.08 -62.11 -47.21
CA SER A 283 -3.88 -62.86 -45.96
C SER A 283 -5.17 -63.43 -45.35
N GLY A 284 -6.35 -63.02 -45.84
CA GLY A 284 -7.66 -63.41 -45.29
C GLY A 284 -8.25 -62.41 -44.28
N GLY A 285 -7.52 -61.33 -43.94
CA GLY A 285 -8.03 -60.22 -43.12
C GLY A 285 -8.65 -59.08 -43.92
N THR A 286 -8.92 -57.97 -43.23
CA THR A 286 -9.52 -56.76 -43.81
C THR A 286 -8.61 -55.56 -43.64
N LEU A 287 -8.35 -54.85 -44.75
CA LEU A 287 -7.73 -53.54 -44.76
C LEU A 287 -8.81 -52.47 -44.91
N ASN A 288 -8.93 -51.58 -43.94
CA ASN A 288 -9.89 -50.46 -44.02
C ASN A 288 -9.15 -49.19 -44.44
N PHE A 289 -9.36 -48.72 -45.67
CA PHE A 289 -8.82 -47.43 -46.08
C PHE A 289 -9.75 -46.31 -45.58
N ALA A 290 -9.36 -45.63 -44.51
CA ALA A 290 -10.09 -44.50 -43.95
C ALA A 290 -10.33 -43.38 -44.99
N ALA A 291 -11.36 -42.56 -44.79
CA ALA A 291 -11.66 -41.45 -45.69
C ALA A 291 -10.49 -40.44 -45.74
N ALA A 292 -10.23 -39.85 -46.91
CA ALA A 292 -9.15 -38.88 -47.06
C ALA A 292 -9.32 -37.70 -46.08
N GLY A 293 -8.23 -37.28 -45.42
CA GLY A 293 -8.23 -36.27 -44.38
C GLY A 293 -8.46 -36.79 -42.96
N THR A 294 -8.60 -38.11 -42.76
CA THR A 294 -8.79 -38.71 -41.44
C THR A 294 -7.67 -39.70 -41.05
N VAL A 295 -7.52 -39.87 -39.74
CA VAL A 295 -6.74 -40.91 -39.08
C VAL A 295 -7.74 -41.73 -38.28
N ASP A 296 -7.79 -43.04 -38.51
CA ASP A 296 -8.71 -43.96 -37.84
C ASP A 296 -7.91 -45.06 -37.14
N ALA A 297 -8.06 -45.18 -35.83
CA ALA A 297 -7.42 -46.23 -35.06
C ALA A 297 -8.13 -47.60 -35.18
N GLY A 298 -9.39 -47.62 -35.63
CA GLY A 298 -10.25 -48.80 -35.58
C GLY A 298 -11.19 -48.75 -34.37
N VAL A 299 -12.27 -49.53 -34.40
CA VAL A 299 -13.29 -49.51 -33.32
C VAL A 299 -12.93 -50.49 -32.21
N GLY A 300 -12.83 -49.97 -30.98
CA GLY A 300 -12.57 -50.75 -29.77
C GLY A 300 -11.08 -51.01 -29.54
N GLY A 301 -10.71 -51.42 -28.34
CA GLY A 301 -9.30 -51.53 -27.95
C GLY A 301 -8.93 -50.50 -26.88
N THR A 302 -7.63 -50.16 -26.79
CA THR A 302 -7.15 -49.03 -25.97
C THR A 302 -6.19 -48.18 -26.80
N ASP A 303 -6.70 -47.61 -27.89
CA ASP A 303 -5.90 -46.88 -28.85
C ASP A 303 -5.46 -45.53 -28.29
N THR A 304 -4.27 -45.06 -28.68
CA THR A 304 -3.64 -43.89 -28.09
C THR A 304 -3.22 -42.87 -29.15
N LEU A 305 -3.72 -41.65 -29.02
CA LEU A 305 -3.24 -40.48 -29.75
C LEU A 305 -2.15 -39.78 -28.92
N VAL A 306 -0.93 -39.74 -29.42
CA VAL A 306 0.24 -39.13 -28.78
C VAL A 306 0.62 -37.84 -29.49
N LEU A 307 0.75 -36.75 -28.74
CA LEU A 307 1.06 -35.41 -29.23
C LEU A 307 2.43 -34.96 -28.72
N ARG A 308 3.34 -34.56 -29.63
CA ARG A 308 4.72 -34.14 -29.27
C ARG A 308 5.32 -33.12 -30.23
N ASN A 309 6.43 -32.48 -29.87
CA ASN A 309 7.18 -31.65 -30.81
C ASN A 309 8.00 -32.51 -31.79
N ALA A 310 8.21 -32.00 -33.01
CA ALA A 310 9.04 -32.64 -34.05
C ALA A 310 10.57 -32.57 -33.75
N GLY A 311 10.97 -31.93 -32.66
CA GLY A 311 12.32 -31.84 -32.11
C GLY A 311 12.23 -31.20 -30.71
N GLY A 312 13.30 -31.20 -29.91
CA GLY A 312 13.27 -30.74 -28.51
C GLY A 312 12.94 -29.25 -28.24
N GLY A 313 12.39 -28.51 -29.21
CA GLY A 313 12.00 -27.09 -29.11
C GLY A 313 10.49 -26.88 -28.96
N ALA A 314 10.04 -25.62 -29.00
CA ALA A 314 8.63 -25.24 -28.96
C ALA A 314 7.97 -25.37 -30.35
N GLY A 315 6.78 -25.98 -30.41
CA GLY A 315 5.99 -26.12 -31.64
C GLY A 315 4.49 -26.15 -31.33
N SER A 316 3.66 -25.96 -32.34
CA SER A 316 2.20 -26.04 -32.22
C SER A 316 1.56 -27.00 -33.23
N GLY A 317 0.40 -27.55 -32.89
CA GLY A 317 -0.39 -28.40 -33.77
C GLY A 317 -1.88 -28.34 -33.44
N GLU A 318 -2.71 -28.90 -34.33
CA GLU A 318 -4.17 -28.91 -34.22
C GLU A 318 -4.69 -30.35 -34.42
N ILE A 319 -5.60 -30.79 -33.56
CA ILE A 319 -6.26 -32.09 -33.60
C ILE A 319 -7.76 -31.86 -33.60
N LYS A 320 -8.46 -32.40 -34.60
CA LYS A 320 -9.91 -32.27 -34.74
C LYS A 320 -10.56 -33.63 -34.55
N ALA A 321 -11.60 -33.71 -33.72
CA ALA A 321 -12.35 -34.95 -33.49
C ALA A 321 -12.96 -35.52 -34.79
N ALA A 322 -13.28 -34.68 -35.77
CA ALA A 322 -13.74 -35.13 -37.09
C ALA A 322 -12.63 -35.75 -37.96
N GLN A 323 -11.35 -35.49 -37.65
CA GLN A 323 -10.21 -36.03 -38.38
C GLN A 323 -9.55 -37.21 -37.67
N TYR A 324 -9.50 -37.21 -36.33
CA TYR A 324 -8.87 -38.26 -35.54
C TYR A 324 -9.96 -39.09 -34.88
N LEU A 325 -10.21 -40.27 -35.44
CA LEU A 325 -11.35 -41.11 -35.12
C LEU A 325 -10.94 -42.31 -34.26
N ASN A 326 -11.84 -42.70 -33.37
CA ASN A 326 -11.78 -43.93 -32.57
C ASN A 326 -10.54 -44.06 -31.67
N PHE A 327 -10.06 -42.96 -31.08
CA PHE A 327 -9.03 -43.02 -30.06
C PHE A 327 -9.65 -43.05 -28.65
N GLU A 328 -9.30 -44.03 -27.83
CA GLU A 328 -9.71 -44.05 -26.41
C GLU A 328 -8.82 -43.14 -25.55
N ASN A 329 -7.53 -43.06 -25.83
CA ASN A 329 -6.56 -42.40 -24.95
C ASN A 329 -5.84 -41.24 -25.64
N LEU A 330 -5.63 -40.16 -24.89
CA LEU A 330 -4.81 -39.02 -25.31
C LEU A 330 -3.54 -38.97 -24.46
N GLN A 331 -2.39 -38.75 -25.09
CA GLN A 331 -1.13 -38.43 -24.41
C GLN A 331 -0.51 -37.16 -24.98
N VAL A 332 -0.33 -36.13 -24.16
CA VAL A 332 0.37 -34.90 -24.55
C VAL A 332 1.72 -34.86 -23.87
N ASN A 333 2.78 -35.02 -24.67
CA ASN A 333 4.16 -35.07 -24.17
C ASN A 333 4.84 -33.71 -24.24
N SER A 334 4.59 -32.92 -25.30
CA SER A 334 5.16 -31.59 -25.45
C SER A 334 4.45 -30.78 -26.55
N GLY A 335 4.76 -29.48 -26.63
CA GLY A 335 4.19 -28.58 -27.64
C GLY A 335 2.87 -27.94 -27.21
N THR A 336 2.31 -27.08 -28.07
CA THR A 336 1.01 -26.43 -27.86
C THR A 336 0.00 -27.02 -28.84
N TRP A 337 -1.02 -27.71 -28.33
CA TRP A 337 -1.98 -28.46 -29.13
C TRP A 337 -3.39 -27.90 -28.97
N THR A 338 -3.99 -27.46 -30.06
CA THR A 338 -5.42 -27.13 -30.11
C THR A 338 -6.21 -28.41 -30.35
N LEU A 339 -7.13 -28.71 -29.45
CA LEU A 339 -8.04 -29.85 -29.48
C LEU A 339 -9.44 -29.34 -29.80
N ASN A 340 -9.96 -29.74 -30.94
CA ASN A 340 -11.27 -29.32 -31.43
C ASN A 340 -12.27 -30.47 -31.36
N GLY A 341 -13.24 -30.36 -30.44
CA GLY A 341 -14.24 -31.38 -30.15
C GLY A 341 -13.73 -32.51 -29.23
N PRO A 342 -14.54 -33.56 -29.04
CA PRO A 342 -14.19 -34.72 -28.22
C PRO A 342 -13.20 -35.64 -28.95
N VAL A 343 -11.91 -35.28 -28.91
CA VAL A 343 -10.84 -35.97 -29.67
C VAL A 343 -10.56 -37.39 -29.19
N VAL A 344 -10.96 -37.75 -27.96
CA VAL A 344 -10.85 -39.11 -27.40
C VAL A 344 -12.07 -39.45 -26.55
N SER A 345 -12.32 -40.74 -26.30
CA SER A 345 -13.47 -41.22 -25.54
C SER A 345 -13.15 -41.62 -24.08
N GLY A 346 -11.93 -42.08 -23.81
CA GLY A 346 -11.44 -42.61 -22.54
C GLY A 346 -10.63 -41.60 -21.73
N SER A 347 -9.37 -41.91 -21.42
CA SER A 347 -8.53 -41.13 -20.49
C SER A 347 -7.51 -40.25 -21.20
N ALA A 348 -7.01 -39.22 -20.52
CA ALA A 348 -5.95 -38.35 -21.04
C ALA A 348 -4.78 -38.26 -20.06
N LEU A 349 -3.56 -38.23 -20.58
CA LEU A 349 -2.31 -38.05 -19.83
C LEU A 349 -1.55 -36.84 -20.35
N LEU A 350 -1.24 -35.90 -19.48
CA LEU A 350 -0.38 -34.75 -19.78
C LEU A 350 0.98 -34.97 -19.11
N ASN A 351 2.00 -35.29 -19.92
CA ASN A 351 3.40 -35.38 -19.48
C ASN A 351 4.14 -34.04 -19.64
N GLY A 352 3.58 -33.11 -20.43
CA GLY A 352 4.15 -31.81 -20.72
C GLY A 352 3.31 -31.04 -21.75
N GLY A 353 3.83 -29.92 -22.24
CA GLY A 353 3.14 -29.11 -23.26
C GLY A 353 1.90 -28.37 -22.75
N VAL A 354 1.11 -27.84 -23.69
CA VAL A 354 -0.13 -27.09 -23.46
C VAL A 354 -1.24 -27.74 -24.31
N ALA A 355 -2.34 -28.14 -23.68
CA ALA A 355 -3.55 -28.56 -24.37
C ALA A 355 -4.60 -27.43 -24.33
N ILE A 356 -4.93 -26.88 -25.50
CA ILE A 356 -5.95 -25.84 -25.69
C ILE A 356 -7.22 -26.53 -26.16
N PHE A 357 -8.29 -26.57 -25.35
CA PHE A 357 -9.51 -27.32 -25.66
C PHE A 357 -10.72 -26.40 -25.86
N ASP A 358 -11.56 -26.70 -26.85
CA ASP A 358 -12.83 -25.98 -27.09
C ASP A 358 -14.08 -26.72 -26.62
N ASP A 359 -13.94 -28.00 -26.26
CA ASP A 359 -15.03 -28.89 -25.87
C ASP A 359 -14.73 -29.60 -24.54
N ALA A 360 -15.77 -29.86 -23.73
CA ALA A 360 -15.64 -30.51 -22.43
C ALA A 360 -15.20 -31.99 -22.52
N GLY A 361 -15.46 -32.65 -23.65
CA GLY A 361 -15.08 -34.02 -23.95
C GLY A 361 -13.71 -34.15 -24.63
N ALA A 362 -12.94 -33.07 -24.82
CA ALA A 362 -11.63 -33.13 -25.47
C ALA A 362 -10.62 -34.06 -24.78
N PHE A 363 -10.82 -34.37 -23.50
CA PHE A 363 -9.97 -35.30 -22.74
C PHE A 363 -10.65 -36.65 -22.48
N GLY A 364 -11.77 -36.92 -23.16
CA GLY A 364 -12.61 -38.11 -22.94
C GLY A 364 -13.40 -38.06 -21.64
N THR A 365 -13.95 -39.22 -21.25
CA THR A 365 -14.80 -39.41 -20.05
C THR A 365 -14.08 -40.09 -18.87
N GLY A 366 -12.85 -40.53 -19.10
CA GLY A 366 -11.98 -41.13 -18.10
C GLY A 366 -11.24 -40.10 -17.26
N THR A 367 -10.23 -40.55 -16.51
CA THR A 367 -9.43 -39.67 -15.65
C THR A 367 -8.44 -38.86 -16.47
N LEU A 368 -8.36 -37.55 -16.20
CA LEU A 368 -7.28 -36.70 -16.70
C LEU A 368 -6.07 -36.79 -15.75
N MET A 369 -4.98 -37.40 -16.20
CA MET A 369 -3.75 -37.52 -15.44
C MET A 369 -2.81 -36.37 -15.77
N GLY A 370 -2.50 -35.53 -14.77
CA GLY A 370 -1.49 -34.48 -14.86
C GLY A 370 -0.15 -34.96 -14.30
N ASN A 371 0.75 -35.44 -15.15
CA ASN A 371 2.15 -35.69 -14.80
C ASN A 371 3.05 -34.46 -15.06
N GLY A 372 2.46 -33.42 -15.63
CA GLY A 372 3.08 -32.15 -15.99
C GLY A 372 2.18 -31.40 -16.99
N GLY A 373 2.73 -30.35 -17.60
CA GLY A 373 2.06 -29.63 -18.68
C GLY A 373 1.00 -28.64 -18.22
N ALA A 374 0.22 -28.14 -19.19
CA ALA A 374 -0.79 -27.13 -18.99
C ALA A 374 -2.08 -27.40 -19.76
N ILE A 375 -3.20 -26.94 -19.23
CA ILE A 375 -4.49 -26.86 -19.92
C ILE A 375 -4.95 -25.42 -20.06
N GLN A 376 -5.64 -25.14 -21.16
CA GLN A 376 -6.19 -23.83 -21.49
C GLN A 376 -7.53 -23.98 -22.21
N ALA A 377 -8.55 -23.26 -21.77
CA ALA A 377 -9.82 -23.22 -22.47
C ALA A 377 -9.75 -22.30 -23.70
N ALA A 378 -10.21 -22.76 -24.87
CA ALA A 378 -10.35 -21.97 -26.08
C ALA A 378 -11.60 -21.07 -26.06
N ALA A 379 -12.61 -21.43 -25.27
CA ALA A 379 -13.87 -20.71 -25.10
C ALA A 379 -14.20 -20.47 -23.62
N ASN A 380 -15.04 -19.47 -23.33
CA ASN A 380 -15.49 -19.16 -21.98
C ASN A 380 -16.60 -20.11 -21.53
N GLY A 381 -16.60 -20.46 -20.23
CA GLY A 381 -17.69 -21.19 -19.58
C GLY A 381 -17.62 -22.71 -19.69
N LEU A 382 -16.54 -23.28 -20.25
CA LEU A 382 -16.37 -24.73 -20.33
C LEU A 382 -16.32 -25.36 -18.93
N THR A 383 -16.83 -26.58 -18.81
CA THR A 383 -16.78 -27.36 -17.57
C THR A 383 -16.24 -28.76 -17.87
N LEU A 384 -15.05 -29.07 -17.35
CA LEU A 384 -14.49 -30.41 -17.39
C LEU A 384 -15.05 -31.22 -16.23
N ALA A 385 -15.94 -32.18 -16.53
CA ALA A 385 -16.58 -33.02 -15.52
C ALA A 385 -15.65 -34.12 -14.97
N GLN A 386 -14.54 -34.40 -15.65
CA GLN A 386 -13.66 -35.52 -15.33
C GLN A 386 -12.93 -35.34 -14.01
N ASN A 387 -12.64 -36.47 -13.36
CA ASN A 387 -11.68 -36.51 -12.27
C ASN A 387 -10.27 -36.22 -12.81
N VAL A 388 -9.50 -35.46 -12.03
CA VAL A 388 -8.12 -35.13 -12.34
C VAL A 388 -7.20 -35.78 -11.31
N ASN A 389 -6.20 -36.51 -11.76
CA ASN A 389 -5.17 -37.11 -10.89
C ASN A 389 -3.80 -36.47 -11.17
N LEU A 390 -3.27 -35.76 -10.19
CA LEU A 390 -2.00 -35.03 -10.26
C LEU A 390 -0.86 -35.94 -9.79
N VAL A 391 -0.06 -36.42 -10.72
CA VAL A 391 1.22 -37.11 -10.44
C VAL A 391 2.35 -36.07 -10.34
N GLY A 392 2.32 -35.09 -11.24
CA GLY A 392 3.15 -33.88 -11.22
C GLY A 392 2.27 -32.62 -11.15
N SER A 393 2.89 -31.45 -11.25
CA SER A 393 2.13 -30.20 -11.20
C SER A 393 1.39 -29.92 -12.52
N LEU A 394 0.09 -29.65 -12.44
CA LEU A 394 -0.71 -29.22 -13.58
C LEU A 394 -0.86 -27.71 -13.60
N THR A 395 -0.52 -27.08 -14.74
CA THR A 395 -0.77 -25.66 -14.94
C THR A 395 -2.12 -25.43 -15.62
N VAL A 396 -2.93 -24.53 -15.07
CA VAL A 396 -4.14 -24.03 -15.71
C VAL A 396 -3.87 -22.60 -16.17
N GLN A 397 -4.01 -22.32 -17.47
CA GLN A 397 -3.64 -21.03 -18.04
C GLN A 397 -4.66 -20.47 -19.05
N GLY A 398 -4.32 -19.32 -19.62
CA GLY A 398 -5.12 -18.63 -20.64
C GLY A 398 -6.04 -17.55 -20.08
N ASN A 399 -6.83 -16.96 -20.98
CA ASN A 399 -7.68 -15.80 -20.70
C ASN A 399 -9.15 -16.16 -20.46
N ASN A 400 -9.56 -17.36 -20.85
CA ASN A 400 -10.94 -17.80 -20.77
C ASN A 400 -11.25 -18.45 -19.42
N ASN A 401 -12.47 -18.23 -18.96
CA ASN A 401 -12.98 -18.83 -17.72
C ASN A 401 -13.41 -20.28 -17.98
N PHE A 402 -13.09 -21.19 -17.07
CA PHE A 402 -13.63 -22.55 -17.10
C PHE A 402 -13.68 -23.18 -15.70
N THR A 403 -14.34 -24.33 -15.61
CA THR A 403 -14.53 -25.07 -14.36
C THR A 403 -13.87 -26.44 -14.43
N LEU A 404 -13.12 -26.81 -13.38
CA LEU A 404 -12.86 -28.20 -13.04
C LEU A 404 -13.98 -28.68 -12.12
N GLY A 405 -14.87 -29.52 -12.67
CA GLY A 405 -16.08 -30.00 -12.01
C GLY A 405 -15.90 -31.29 -11.23
N GLY A 406 -15.03 -32.19 -11.72
CA GLY A 406 -14.67 -33.43 -11.04
C GLY A 406 -13.69 -33.23 -9.89
N THR A 407 -13.44 -34.31 -9.14
CA THR A 407 -12.46 -34.27 -8.03
C THR A 407 -11.03 -34.23 -8.55
N VAL A 408 -10.21 -33.35 -7.97
CA VAL A 408 -8.77 -33.27 -8.20
C VAL A 408 -8.05 -33.99 -7.05
N SER A 409 -7.18 -34.94 -7.36
CA SER A 409 -6.49 -35.81 -6.40
C SER A 409 -5.01 -35.99 -6.77
N GLY A 410 -4.23 -36.71 -5.96
CA GLY A 410 -2.86 -37.12 -6.29
C GLY A 410 -1.76 -36.38 -5.51
N ILE A 411 -0.50 -36.70 -5.77
CA ILE A 411 0.64 -36.12 -5.02
C ILE A 411 1.12 -34.76 -5.56
N GLY A 412 0.78 -34.44 -6.82
CA GLY A 412 1.17 -33.21 -7.50
C GLY A 412 0.40 -31.97 -7.06
N GLY A 413 0.83 -30.80 -7.55
CA GLY A 413 0.24 -29.50 -7.22
C GLY A 413 -0.57 -28.88 -8.36
N LEU A 414 -1.40 -27.88 -8.04
CA LEU A 414 -2.16 -27.12 -9.02
C LEU A 414 -1.58 -25.71 -9.15
N ILE A 415 -1.26 -25.30 -10.38
CA ILE A 415 -0.74 -23.95 -10.68
C ILE A 415 -1.77 -23.20 -11.53
N LYS A 416 -2.40 -22.18 -10.97
CA LYS A 416 -3.25 -21.25 -11.72
C LYS A 416 -2.41 -20.09 -12.26
N ASN A 417 -2.34 -19.99 -13.59
CA ASN A 417 -1.66 -18.95 -14.36
C ASN A 417 -2.65 -18.30 -15.36
N GLY A 418 -2.27 -17.21 -16.01
CA GLY A 418 -3.11 -16.52 -17.00
C GLY A 418 -4.30 -15.74 -16.42
N ALA A 419 -4.92 -14.88 -17.23
CA ALA A 419 -5.92 -13.91 -16.77
C ALA A 419 -7.31 -14.50 -16.44
N GLY A 420 -7.64 -15.68 -16.98
CA GLY A 420 -8.96 -16.29 -16.82
C GLY A 420 -9.28 -16.70 -15.37
N THR A 421 -10.56 -16.94 -15.10
CA THR A 421 -11.06 -17.50 -13.84
C THR A 421 -11.13 -19.02 -13.95
N LEU A 422 -10.39 -19.73 -13.09
CA LEU A 422 -10.59 -21.15 -12.85
C LEU A 422 -11.57 -21.32 -11.69
N THR A 423 -12.73 -21.92 -11.94
CA THR A 423 -13.61 -22.38 -10.87
C THR A 423 -13.21 -23.80 -10.49
N LEU A 424 -12.84 -24.01 -9.23
CA LEU A 424 -12.43 -25.31 -8.71
C LEU A 424 -13.52 -25.81 -7.76
N ARG A 425 -14.23 -26.87 -8.18
CA ARG A 425 -15.32 -27.47 -7.39
C ARG A 425 -14.84 -28.74 -6.68
N GLY A 426 -15.75 -29.33 -5.90
CA GLY A 426 -15.56 -30.63 -5.25
C GLY A 426 -14.60 -30.60 -4.06
N ASN A 427 -14.60 -31.67 -3.29
CA ASN A 427 -13.60 -31.88 -2.24
C ASN A 427 -12.36 -32.49 -2.87
N ASN A 428 -11.28 -31.73 -2.92
CA ASN A 428 -10.08 -32.10 -3.64
C ASN A 428 -9.02 -32.64 -2.66
N ASN A 429 -8.31 -33.69 -3.06
CA ASN A 429 -7.39 -34.44 -2.22
C ASN A 429 -6.00 -34.57 -2.86
N PHE A 430 -5.49 -33.46 -3.40
CA PHE A 430 -4.13 -33.37 -3.94
C PHE A 430 -3.14 -32.77 -2.93
N PHE A 431 -1.90 -33.26 -2.90
CA PHE A 431 -0.93 -32.98 -1.83
C PHE A 431 0.14 -31.95 -2.17
N GLY A 432 0.39 -31.66 -3.46
CA GLY A 432 1.43 -30.74 -3.89
C GLY A 432 1.12 -29.24 -3.68
N GLY A 433 -0.03 -28.92 -3.08
CA GLY A 433 -0.47 -27.56 -2.81
C GLY A 433 -1.02 -26.82 -4.02
N THR A 434 -1.49 -25.59 -3.78
CA THR A 434 -2.07 -24.71 -4.80
C THR A 434 -1.24 -23.44 -4.93
N THR A 435 -0.89 -23.06 -6.16
CA THR A 435 -0.16 -21.81 -6.46
C THR A 435 -0.97 -20.96 -7.45
N ILE A 436 -1.23 -19.70 -7.12
CA ILE A 436 -1.97 -18.75 -7.95
C ILE A 436 -1.03 -17.63 -8.40
N LYS A 437 -0.55 -17.71 -9.64
CA LYS A 437 0.37 -16.75 -10.27
C LYS A 437 -0.35 -15.65 -11.07
N GLY A 438 -1.60 -15.87 -11.44
CA GLY A 438 -2.37 -14.90 -12.22
C GLY A 438 -3.84 -15.26 -12.38
N GLY A 439 -4.64 -14.25 -12.72
CA GLY A 439 -6.09 -14.36 -12.84
C GLY A 439 -6.75 -14.73 -11.51
N ILE A 440 -7.89 -15.40 -11.58
CA ILE A 440 -8.67 -15.79 -10.40
C ILE A 440 -8.73 -17.30 -10.27
N LEU A 441 -8.49 -17.83 -9.07
CA LEU A 441 -8.98 -19.14 -8.64
C LEU A 441 -10.22 -18.92 -7.78
N GLN A 442 -11.38 -19.40 -8.23
CA GLN A 442 -12.63 -19.30 -7.50
C GLN A 442 -12.95 -20.62 -6.79
N ILE A 443 -13.24 -20.53 -5.49
CA ILE A 443 -13.61 -21.65 -4.62
C ILE A 443 -14.90 -21.35 -3.88
N SER A 444 -15.60 -22.38 -3.41
CA SER A 444 -16.72 -22.27 -2.46
C SER A 444 -16.35 -22.67 -1.03
N GLY A 445 -15.14 -23.19 -0.80
CA GLY A 445 -14.61 -23.51 0.52
C GLY A 445 -13.18 -24.07 0.48
N ASP A 446 -12.52 -24.15 1.63
CA ASP A 446 -11.10 -24.58 1.74
C ASP A 446 -10.83 -25.99 1.16
N ALA A 447 -11.82 -26.90 1.23
CA ALA A 447 -11.71 -28.24 0.67
C ALA A 447 -11.52 -28.27 -0.86
N ASN A 448 -11.80 -27.16 -1.56
CA ASN A 448 -11.49 -27.06 -2.98
C ASN A 448 -9.97 -26.94 -3.23
N LEU A 449 -9.18 -26.44 -2.28
CA LEU A 449 -7.75 -26.10 -2.47
C LEU A 449 -6.79 -27.29 -2.37
N GLY A 450 -7.31 -28.51 -2.20
CA GLY A 450 -6.54 -29.75 -2.08
C GLY A 450 -6.58 -30.35 -0.67
N ALA A 451 -5.72 -31.33 -0.40
CA ALA A 451 -5.68 -32.01 0.89
C ALA A 451 -5.39 -31.01 2.03
N PHE A 452 -5.94 -31.25 3.22
CA PHE A 452 -5.77 -30.38 4.38
C PHE A 452 -4.29 -30.14 4.72
N GLY A 453 -3.94 -28.91 5.13
CA GLY A 453 -2.58 -28.56 5.57
C GLY A 453 -1.55 -28.39 4.45
N THR A 454 -1.93 -28.56 3.18
CA THR A 454 -1.02 -28.29 2.04
C THR A 454 -0.95 -26.79 1.77
N GLY A 455 0.23 -26.30 1.40
CA GLY A 455 0.49 -24.86 1.24
C GLY A 455 -0.33 -24.20 0.13
N LEU A 456 -0.68 -22.93 0.33
CA LEU A 456 -1.27 -22.04 -0.65
C LEU A 456 -0.24 -20.95 -0.98
N ALA A 457 0.10 -20.76 -2.26
CA ALA A 457 0.97 -19.67 -2.69
C ALA A 457 0.19 -18.67 -3.56
N LEU A 458 0.28 -17.38 -3.24
CA LEU A 458 -0.25 -16.29 -4.03
C LEU A 458 0.94 -15.47 -4.55
N ASP A 459 1.12 -15.41 -5.86
CA ASP A 459 2.25 -14.72 -6.51
C ASP A 459 1.77 -13.94 -7.74
N GLY A 460 0.88 -12.98 -7.51
CA GLY A 460 0.27 -12.09 -8.51
C GLY A 460 -1.20 -12.42 -8.83
N GLY A 461 -1.73 -13.53 -8.32
CA GLY A 461 -3.12 -13.96 -8.56
C GLY A 461 -4.11 -13.67 -7.43
N THR A 462 -5.38 -13.93 -7.71
CA THR A 462 -6.51 -13.75 -6.77
C THR A 462 -7.10 -15.10 -6.36
N LEU A 463 -7.20 -15.36 -5.06
CA LEU A 463 -8.11 -16.35 -4.51
C LEU A 463 -9.48 -15.68 -4.29
N ARG A 464 -10.53 -16.16 -4.95
CA ARG A 464 -11.90 -15.65 -4.78
C ARG A 464 -12.78 -16.67 -4.06
N ILE A 465 -13.44 -16.24 -3.00
CA ILE A 465 -14.53 -16.97 -2.37
C ILE A 465 -15.82 -16.64 -3.13
N ALA A 466 -16.46 -17.65 -3.70
CA ALA A 466 -17.68 -17.49 -4.49
C ALA A 466 -18.80 -16.88 -3.62
N ALA A 467 -19.54 -15.90 -4.16
CA ALA A 467 -20.62 -15.25 -3.43
C ALA A 467 -21.67 -16.25 -2.91
N GLY A 468 -22.16 -16.04 -1.69
CA GLY A 468 -23.12 -16.95 -1.04
C GLY A 468 -22.53 -18.29 -0.56
N SER A 469 -21.21 -18.42 -0.45
CA SER A 469 -20.56 -19.59 0.15
C SER A 469 -20.75 -19.60 1.68
N ALA A 470 -20.74 -20.79 2.28
CA ALA A 470 -20.73 -20.91 3.73
C ALA A 470 -19.42 -20.34 4.32
N PRO A 471 -19.44 -19.81 5.56
CA PRO A 471 -18.22 -19.43 6.27
C PRO A 471 -17.20 -20.57 6.27
N SER A 472 -15.95 -20.29 5.91
CA SER A 472 -14.89 -21.30 5.87
C SER A 472 -13.59 -20.82 6.51
N PHE A 473 -12.82 -21.76 7.04
CA PHE A 473 -11.52 -21.52 7.68
C PHE A 473 -10.46 -22.38 7.02
N SER A 474 -9.29 -21.78 6.76
CA SER A 474 -8.12 -22.47 6.23
C SER A 474 -7.03 -22.54 7.29
N MET A 475 -6.53 -23.76 7.56
CA MET A 475 -5.32 -23.96 8.37
C MET A 475 -4.04 -23.99 7.53
N ARG A 476 -4.14 -23.66 6.24
CA ARG A 476 -3.00 -23.69 5.31
C ARG A 476 -2.09 -22.50 5.56
N ASN A 477 -0.79 -22.75 5.48
CA ASN A 477 0.17 -21.65 5.37
C ASN A 477 -0.03 -20.97 4.00
N VAL A 478 -0.03 -19.64 4.02
CA VAL A 478 -0.14 -18.82 2.81
C VAL A 478 1.20 -18.16 2.52
N ALA A 479 1.79 -18.44 1.37
CA ALA A 479 3.03 -17.81 0.92
C ALA A 479 2.72 -16.70 -0.09
N LEU A 480 3.14 -15.47 0.20
CA LEU A 480 3.07 -14.31 -0.70
C LEU A 480 4.38 -14.19 -1.47
N GLY A 481 4.33 -14.54 -2.76
CA GLY A 481 5.43 -14.36 -3.69
C GLY A 481 5.72 -12.89 -4.00
N SER A 482 6.75 -12.61 -4.79
CA SER A 482 7.14 -11.24 -5.14
C SER A 482 6.03 -10.44 -5.85
N GLY A 483 5.09 -11.13 -6.53
CA GLY A 483 3.92 -10.51 -7.15
C GLY A 483 2.81 -10.12 -6.16
N GLY A 484 2.93 -10.47 -4.88
CA GLY A 484 1.87 -10.31 -3.88
C GLY A 484 0.71 -11.28 -4.08
N GLY A 485 -0.40 -11.08 -3.38
CA GLY A 485 -1.58 -11.93 -3.49
C GLY A 485 -2.85 -11.17 -3.17
N THR A 486 -3.94 -11.53 -3.85
CA THR A 486 -5.27 -10.98 -3.52
C THR A 486 -6.18 -12.07 -2.94
N ILE A 487 -6.85 -11.76 -1.83
CA ILE A 487 -7.98 -12.53 -1.33
C ILE A 487 -9.25 -11.70 -1.58
N ASP A 488 -10.11 -12.19 -2.46
CA ASP A 488 -11.41 -11.61 -2.77
C ASP A 488 -12.51 -12.42 -2.07
N LEU A 489 -13.12 -11.83 -1.05
CA LEU A 489 -14.09 -12.51 -0.19
C LEU A 489 -15.48 -12.60 -0.82
N GLY A 490 -15.74 -11.88 -1.93
CA GLY A 490 -17.12 -11.64 -2.36
C GLY A 490 -17.90 -10.95 -1.25
N ASP A 491 -18.95 -11.59 -0.75
CA ASP A 491 -19.79 -11.17 0.38
C ASP A 491 -19.68 -12.13 1.58
N ASN A 492 -18.63 -12.95 1.63
CA ASN A 492 -18.52 -14.08 2.56
C ASN A 492 -17.55 -13.83 3.72
N PHE A 493 -17.58 -14.75 4.69
CA PHE A 493 -16.57 -14.88 5.73
C PHE A 493 -15.51 -15.92 5.35
N PHE A 494 -14.22 -15.56 5.47
CA PHE A 494 -13.09 -16.48 5.31
C PHE A 494 -12.10 -16.30 6.47
N GLY A 495 -11.70 -17.39 7.12
CA GLY A 495 -10.69 -17.39 8.17
C GLY A 495 -9.37 -17.98 7.70
N VAL A 496 -8.25 -17.38 8.09
CA VAL A 496 -6.90 -17.91 7.86
C VAL A 496 -6.23 -18.11 9.22
N ALA A 497 -6.01 -19.38 9.57
CA ALA A 497 -5.35 -19.80 10.79
C ALA A 497 -3.88 -20.20 10.58
N GLY A 498 -3.51 -20.64 9.38
CA GLY A 498 -2.11 -20.87 9.03
C GLY A 498 -1.34 -19.57 8.86
N ALA A 499 -0.02 -19.63 8.98
CA ALA A 499 0.82 -18.44 8.89
C ALA A 499 0.87 -17.89 7.46
N ILE A 500 0.73 -16.57 7.32
CA ILE A 500 1.01 -15.82 6.10
C ILE A 500 2.48 -15.38 6.13
N THR A 501 3.22 -15.69 5.06
CA THR A 501 4.67 -15.45 4.96
C THR A 501 5.04 -14.87 3.60
N GLY A 502 6.28 -14.39 3.44
CA GLY A 502 6.82 -13.95 2.16
C GLY A 502 6.92 -12.43 2.01
N ASN A 503 7.48 -11.98 0.89
CA ASN A 503 7.85 -10.58 0.70
C ASN A 503 6.78 -9.77 -0.06
N GLY A 504 5.77 -10.45 -0.63
CA GLY A 504 4.68 -9.81 -1.36
C GLY A 504 3.67 -9.09 -0.47
N SER A 505 2.94 -8.15 -1.09
CA SER A 505 1.79 -7.48 -0.46
C SER A 505 0.56 -8.39 -0.45
N LEU A 506 -0.25 -8.30 0.61
CA LEU A 506 -1.56 -8.92 0.70
C LEU A 506 -2.65 -7.88 0.40
N THR A 507 -3.40 -8.06 -0.68
CA THR A 507 -4.62 -7.29 -0.94
C THR A 507 -5.83 -8.10 -0.49
N VAL A 508 -6.73 -7.45 0.26
CA VAL A 508 -8.01 -8.02 0.69
C VAL A 508 -9.14 -7.15 0.12
N THR A 509 -10.04 -7.78 -0.61
CA THR A 509 -11.22 -7.17 -1.25
C THR A 509 -12.44 -8.08 -1.04
N GLY A 510 -13.59 -7.65 -1.53
CA GLY A 510 -14.86 -8.37 -1.42
C GLY A 510 -15.90 -7.46 -0.78
N LYS A 511 -16.95 -7.13 -1.56
CA LYS A 511 -18.05 -6.19 -1.32
C LYS A 511 -18.78 -6.39 0.03
N GLY A 512 -18.13 -6.10 1.15
CA GLY A 512 -18.66 -6.32 2.51
C GLY A 512 -18.30 -7.68 3.13
N GLY A 513 -17.44 -8.49 2.51
CA GLY A 513 -16.96 -9.74 3.09
C GLY A 513 -16.09 -9.51 4.32
N SER A 514 -15.86 -10.56 5.12
CA SER A 514 -15.01 -10.49 6.31
C SER A 514 -13.88 -11.52 6.31
N LEU A 515 -12.65 -11.05 6.57
CA LEU A 515 -11.47 -11.89 6.76
C LEU A 515 -11.12 -11.95 8.24
N SER A 516 -10.95 -13.16 8.78
CA SER A 516 -10.40 -13.36 10.12
C SER A 516 -8.98 -13.91 10.03
N LEU A 517 -8.03 -13.23 10.68
CA LEU A 517 -6.65 -13.67 10.82
C LEU A 517 -6.44 -14.17 12.25
N MET A 518 -6.14 -15.45 12.40
CA MET A 518 -6.14 -16.15 13.69
C MET A 518 -4.74 -16.50 14.22
N GLY A 519 -3.70 -16.17 13.46
CA GLY A 519 -2.30 -16.41 13.83
C GLY A 519 -1.39 -15.22 13.51
N ALA A 520 -0.26 -15.16 14.20
CA ALA A 520 0.80 -14.19 13.88
C ALA A 520 1.41 -14.52 12.52
N ASN A 521 1.69 -13.49 11.74
CA ASN A 521 2.16 -13.58 10.36
C ASN A 521 3.54 -12.92 10.21
N ASN A 522 4.32 -13.36 9.23
CA ASN A 522 5.71 -12.91 9.03
C ASN A 522 5.97 -12.50 7.58
N TYR A 523 5.00 -11.86 6.93
CA TYR A 523 5.19 -11.26 5.60
C TYR A 523 5.58 -9.79 5.71
N SER A 524 6.32 -9.27 4.73
CA SER A 524 6.90 -7.92 4.79
C SER A 524 6.34 -6.93 3.76
N GLY A 525 5.59 -7.39 2.75
CA GLY A 525 5.12 -6.54 1.65
C GLY A 525 3.96 -5.59 1.97
N GLY A 526 3.37 -5.71 3.15
CA GLY A 526 2.24 -4.89 3.61
C GLY A 526 0.88 -5.48 3.27
N THR A 527 -0.17 -4.76 3.67
CA THR A 527 -1.56 -5.18 3.53
C THR A 527 -2.41 -4.04 3.00
N VAL A 528 -3.26 -4.31 2.02
CA VAL A 528 -4.22 -3.35 1.46
C VAL A 528 -5.63 -3.89 1.66
N LEU A 529 -6.51 -3.10 2.27
CA LEU A 529 -7.94 -3.38 2.41
C LEU A 529 -8.71 -2.44 1.48
N GLN A 530 -9.65 -2.99 0.72
CA GLN A 530 -10.48 -2.21 -0.20
C GLN A 530 -11.89 -2.80 -0.35
N ASP A 531 -12.77 -2.10 -1.06
CA ASP A 531 -14.10 -2.58 -1.44
C ASP A 531 -15.03 -2.97 -0.28
N ARG A 532 -15.05 -2.16 0.80
CA ARG A 532 -15.87 -2.37 2.02
C ARG A 532 -15.56 -3.63 2.81
N VAL A 533 -14.37 -4.21 2.64
CA VAL A 533 -13.97 -5.39 3.39
C VAL A 533 -13.78 -5.10 4.89
N SER A 534 -14.10 -6.10 5.72
CA SER A 534 -13.85 -6.04 7.16
C SER A 534 -12.82 -7.08 7.60
N ILE A 535 -11.74 -6.66 8.26
CA ILE A 535 -10.82 -7.57 8.95
C ILE A 535 -11.08 -7.50 10.45
N PHE A 536 -11.33 -8.66 11.06
CA PHE A 536 -11.52 -8.79 12.50
C PHE A 536 -10.43 -9.69 13.11
N THR A 537 -9.77 -9.21 14.16
CA THR A 537 -8.74 -9.97 14.86
C THR A 537 -8.81 -9.82 16.38
N THR A 538 -8.50 -10.92 17.07
CA THR A 538 -8.33 -11.03 18.53
C THR A 538 -6.88 -11.37 18.91
N VAL A 539 -6.00 -11.55 17.92
CA VAL A 539 -4.61 -11.96 18.10
C VAL A 539 -3.64 -10.88 17.61
N SER A 540 -2.45 -10.84 18.20
CA SER A 540 -1.41 -9.86 17.84
C SER A 540 -0.56 -10.36 16.67
N GLY A 541 0.08 -9.42 15.94
CA GLY A 541 1.05 -9.76 14.89
C GLY A 541 0.44 -10.25 13.57
N VAL A 542 -0.84 -9.99 13.30
CA VAL A 542 -1.53 -10.50 12.11
C VAL A 542 -1.13 -9.84 10.78
N PHE A 543 -0.47 -8.68 10.80
CA PHE A 543 -0.11 -7.94 9.58
C PHE A 543 1.37 -8.03 9.18
N GLY A 544 2.12 -8.95 9.78
CA GLY A 544 3.56 -9.03 9.54
C GLY A 544 4.27 -7.71 9.86
N SER A 545 5.30 -7.36 9.09
CA SER A 545 6.09 -6.13 9.32
C SER A 545 5.80 -4.99 8.36
N GLY A 546 4.93 -5.20 7.37
CA GLY A 546 4.63 -4.20 6.34
C GLY A 546 3.58 -3.17 6.76
N ALA A 547 3.42 -2.12 5.94
CA ALA A 547 2.39 -1.10 6.16
C ALA A 547 0.99 -1.65 5.86
N VAL A 548 -0.02 -1.20 6.62
CA VAL A 548 -1.44 -1.57 6.45
C VAL A 548 -2.20 -0.36 5.93
N GLN A 549 -2.94 -0.51 4.84
CA GLN A 549 -3.63 0.59 4.16
C GLN A 549 -5.10 0.25 3.92
N GLN A 550 -5.98 1.12 4.39
CA GLN A 550 -7.40 1.10 4.05
C GLN A 550 -7.65 2.06 2.90
N GLN A 551 -8.16 1.55 1.78
CA GLN A 551 -8.37 2.29 0.53
C GLN A 551 -9.84 2.20 0.07
N GLY A 552 -10.28 3.23 -0.64
CA GLY A 552 -11.65 3.30 -1.16
C GLY A 552 -12.66 3.64 -0.08
N VAL A 553 -13.85 3.00 -0.13
CA VAL A 553 -14.97 3.35 0.74
C VAL A 553 -15.30 2.19 1.68
N GLY A 554 -15.45 2.49 2.97
CA GLY A 554 -16.13 1.64 3.94
C GLY A 554 -15.38 0.41 4.43
N SER A 555 -14.05 0.33 4.27
CA SER A 555 -13.30 -0.78 4.85
C SER A 555 -13.24 -0.67 6.38
N GLN A 556 -13.23 -1.81 7.07
CA GLN A 556 -13.13 -1.87 8.53
C GLN A 556 -11.96 -2.73 8.96
N LEU A 557 -11.17 -2.25 9.92
CA LEU A 557 -10.13 -3.02 10.58
C LEU A 557 -10.35 -2.95 12.08
N ILE A 558 -10.59 -4.09 12.72
CA ILE A 558 -11.00 -4.17 14.12
C ILE A 558 -10.04 -5.07 14.90
N PHE A 559 -9.35 -4.47 15.86
CA PHE A 559 -8.61 -5.15 16.92
C PHE A 559 -9.49 -5.26 18.16
N SER A 560 -9.56 -6.43 18.75
CA SER A 560 -10.39 -6.70 19.93
C SER A 560 -9.70 -7.63 20.92
N ASP A 561 -10.37 -7.93 22.05
CA ASP A 561 -9.81 -8.66 23.18
C ASP A 561 -8.47 -8.04 23.65
N LYS A 562 -7.33 -8.73 23.51
CA LYS A 562 -5.99 -8.23 23.86
C LYS A 562 -5.09 -8.03 22.63
N ALA A 563 -5.66 -7.92 21.45
CA ALA A 563 -4.91 -7.78 20.21
C ALA A 563 -4.10 -6.48 20.18
N SER A 564 -2.85 -6.57 19.71
CA SER A 564 -1.93 -5.45 19.53
C SER A 564 -1.68 -5.19 18.05
N ALA A 565 -1.72 -3.90 17.68
CA ALA A 565 -1.30 -3.41 16.36
C ALA A 565 0.23 -3.40 16.17
N GLY A 566 1.01 -3.67 17.22
CA GLY A 566 2.48 -3.72 17.14
C GLY A 566 3.11 -2.39 16.70
N GLY A 567 4.17 -2.47 15.90
CA GLY A 567 4.94 -1.31 15.42
C GLY A 567 4.65 -0.90 13.97
N ASN A 568 3.57 -1.41 13.38
CA ASN A 568 3.29 -1.21 11.96
C ASN A 568 2.82 0.23 11.68
N ALA A 569 2.92 0.62 10.41
CA ALA A 569 2.32 1.85 9.91
C ALA A 569 0.90 1.57 9.38
N TYR A 570 -0.11 2.26 9.91
CA TYR A 570 -1.50 2.17 9.50
C TYR A 570 -1.92 3.46 8.82
N THR A 571 -2.50 3.35 7.63
CA THR A 571 -3.07 4.47 6.89
C THR A 571 -4.56 4.23 6.68
N VAL A 572 -5.40 5.09 7.27
CA VAL A 572 -6.86 5.04 7.12
C VAL A 572 -7.28 6.07 6.08
N GLY A 573 -7.57 5.60 4.86
CA GLY A 573 -7.82 6.45 3.69
C GLY A 573 -6.54 7.04 3.09
N ARG A 574 -6.48 7.22 1.77
CA ARG A 574 -5.33 7.84 1.10
C ARG A 574 -5.36 9.37 1.21
N ALA A 575 -4.18 10.00 1.36
CA ALA A 575 -3.99 11.45 1.60
C ALA A 575 -4.56 12.39 0.51
N ALA A 576 -4.99 11.87 -0.64
CA ALA A 576 -5.61 12.62 -1.73
C ALA A 576 -6.78 11.87 -2.41
N GLY A 577 -7.32 10.84 -1.75
CA GLY A 577 -8.42 10.03 -2.30
C GLY A 577 -9.80 10.55 -1.88
N GLY A 578 -10.83 10.30 -2.67
CA GLY A 578 -12.24 10.34 -2.22
C GLY A 578 -12.59 9.21 -1.25
N ASP A 579 -11.58 8.68 -0.55
CA ASP A 579 -11.70 7.54 0.35
C ASP A 579 -12.47 7.97 1.61
N SER A 580 -13.54 7.26 1.93
CA SER A 580 -14.52 7.66 2.95
C SER A 580 -15.02 6.44 3.72
N SER A 581 -15.56 6.68 4.91
CA SER A 581 -16.17 5.67 5.79
C SER A 581 -15.23 4.53 6.22
N ASN A 582 -13.92 4.66 6.01
CA ASN A 582 -12.95 3.68 6.48
C ASN A 582 -12.77 3.84 7.98
N THR A 583 -12.75 2.71 8.70
CA THR A 583 -12.65 2.71 10.16
C THR A 583 -11.54 1.79 10.63
N LEU A 584 -10.66 2.30 11.49
CA LEU A 584 -9.75 1.50 12.31
C LEU A 584 -10.24 1.55 13.75
N SER A 585 -10.55 0.40 14.35
CA SER A 585 -11.12 0.31 15.70
C SER A 585 -10.30 -0.59 16.61
N PHE A 586 -10.14 -0.14 17.85
CA PHE A 586 -9.63 -0.89 18.98
C PHE A 586 -10.75 -1.01 20.01
N ALA A 587 -11.09 -2.24 20.40
CA ALA A 587 -12.17 -2.52 21.33
C ALA A 587 -11.69 -3.43 22.47
N GLN A 588 -12.47 -3.49 23.56
CA GLN A 588 -12.13 -4.28 24.74
C GLN A 588 -10.75 -3.86 25.30
N SER A 589 -9.76 -4.73 25.42
CA SER A 589 -8.42 -4.40 25.94
C SER A 589 -7.34 -4.29 24.83
N ALA A 590 -7.76 -4.09 23.58
CA ALA A 590 -6.83 -3.99 22.45
C ALA A 590 -5.94 -2.74 22.54
N THR A 591 -4.76 -2.80 21.93
CA THR A 591 -3.78 -1.70 21.99
C THR A 591 -3.23 -1.32 20.61
N ALA A 592 -3.07 -0.01 20.38
CA ALA A 592 -2.31 0.52 19.25
C ALA A 592 -0.80 0.39 19.45
N ALA A 593 -0.33 0.00 20.65
CA ALA A 593 1.07 -0.20 21.00
C ALA A 593 1.97 0.97 20.53
N SER A 594 3.05 0.68 19.81
CA SER A 594 3.97 1.69 19.27
C SER A 594 3.73 1.98 17.78
N SER A 595 2.50 1.78 17.29
CA SER A 595 2.17 1.93 15.88
C SER A 595 2.23 3.38 15.41
N LYS A 596 2.38 3.55 14.09
CA LYS A 596 2.25 4.85 13.42
C LYS A 596 0.92 4.89 12.67
N ILE A 597 -0.02 5.71 13.11
CA ILE A 597 -1.36 5.79 12.52
C ILE A 597 -1.54 7.14 11.83
N THR A 598 -1.89 7.11 10.54
CA THR A 598 -2.29 8.29 9.78
C THR A 598 -3.75 8.13 9.37
N LEU A 599 -4.60 9.03 9.85
CA LEU A 599 -6.00 9.14 9.44
C LEU A 599 -6.10 10.28 8.42
N ASN A 600 -6.48 9.97 7.18
CA ASN A 600 -6.71 10.97 6.14
C ASN A 600 -8.21 11.09 5.88
N GLY A 601 -8.70 12.28 5.54
CA GLY A 601 -10.11 12.50 5.22
C GLY A 601 -10.40 13.96 4.89
N ALA A 602 -11.62 14.26 4.43
CA ALA A 602 -12.00 15.64 4.11
C ALA A 602 -12.25 16.46 5.39
N THR A 603 -13.40 16.26 6.03
CA THR A 603 -13.82 16.96 7.26
C THR A 603 -14.59 16.00 8.15
N TRP A 604 -14.37 16.06 9.47
CA TRP A 604 -15.05 15.19 10.44
C TRP A 604 -16.59 15.35 10.45
N GLN A 605 -17.09 16.50 9.99
CA GLN A 605 -18.53 16.82 9.93
C GLN A 605 -19.26 16.15 8.77
N MET A 606 -18.54 15.61 7.78
CA MET A 606 -19.16 14.94 6.65
C MET A 606 -19.63 13.54 7.03
N ALA A 607 -20.82 13.18 6.57
CA ALA A 607 -21.26 11.79 6.61
C ALA A 607 -20.25 10.91 5.86
N GLY A 608 -19.80 9.82 6.50
CA GLY A 608 -18.76 8.97 5.95
C GLY A 608 -17.35 9.54 6.08
N ALA A 609 -17.07 10.40 7.07
CA ALA A 609 -15.69 10.68 7.45
C ALA A 609 -14.96 9.39 7.87
N ASN A 610 -13.67 9.29 7.54
CA ASN A 610 -12.84 8.20 8.05
C ASN A 610 -12.68 8.35 9.57
N ALA A 611 -12.57 7.21 10.27
CA ALA A 611 -12.56 7.19 11.73
C ALA A 611 -11.46 6.29 12.31
N LEU A 612 -10.90 6.74 13.43
CA LEU A 612 -10.10 5.94 14.35
C LEU A 612 -10.83 5.89 15.69
N GLN A 613 -11.05 4.69 16.22
CA GLN A 613 -11.90 4.48 17.39
C GLN A 613 -11.20 3.64 18.45
N PHE A 614 -11.34 4.06 19.70
CA PHE A 614 -10.91 3.34 20.89
C PHE A 614 -12.10 3.23 21.86
N GLY A 615 -12.57 2.01 22.08
CA GLY A 615 -13.64 1.67 23.03
C GLY A 615 -13.22 0.60 24.03
N GLY A 616 -14.07 0.26 25.00
CA GLY A 616 -13.74 -0.64 26.11
C GLY A 616 -12.66 -0.07 27.03
N ASN A 617 -11.68 -0.91 27.37
CA ASN A 617 -10.45 -0.57 28.09
C ASN A 617 -9.24 -0.44 27.14
N SER A 618 -9.48 -0.15 25.85
CA SER A 618 -8.42 -0.12 24.84
C SER A 618 -7.46 1.04 25.07
N SER A 619 -6.26 0.94 24.49
CA SER A 619 -5.24 1.98 24.64
C SER A 619 -4.59 2.38 23.32
N ALA A 620 -4.36 3.68 23.14
CA ALA A 620 -3.44 4.18 22.11
C ALA A 620 -1.97 4.00 22.51
N ASP A 621 -1.69 3.68 23.78
CA ASP A 621 -0.36 3.38 24.32
C ASP A 621 0.71 4.39 23.88
N ALA A 622 1.87 3.96 23.36
CA ALA A 622 2.96 4.83 22.90
C ALA A 622 2.88 5.18 21.39
N SER A 623 1.71 5.08 20.77
CA SER A 623 1.55 5.28 19.33
C SER A 623 1.80 6.72 18.89
N THR A 624 2.13 6.89 17.61
CA THR A 624 2.16 8.21 16.95
C THR A 624 0.97 8.31 16.01
N ILE A 625 0.04 9.22 16.29
CA ILE A 625 -1.21 9.37 15.56
C ILE A 625 -1.25 10.74 14.88
N THR A 626 -1.51 10.77 13.58
CA THR A 626 -1.75 12.00 12.81
C THR A 626 -3.17 11.97 12.25
N ASN A 627 -4.02 12.91 12.68
CA ASN A 627 -5.31 13.17 12.07
C ASN A 627 -5.16 14.28 11.04
N ALA A 628 -5.18 13.95 9.76
CA ALA A 628 -5.15 14.88 8.64
C ALA A 628 -6.54 15.09 8.03
N GLY A 629 -7.60 14.75 8.78
CA GLY A 629 -9.01 14.89 8.42
C GLY A 629 -9.80 13.65 8.81
N GLY A 630 -10.96 13.84 9.43
CA GLY A 630 -11.76 12.76 10.02
C GLY A 630 -11.82 12.82 11.54
N ALA A 631 -12.28 11.73 12.18
CA ALA A 631 -12.56 11.71 13.62
C ALA A 631 -11.78 10.62 14.36
N ILE A 632 -11.04 11.03 15.39
CA ILE A 632 -10.49 10.15 16.42
C ILE A 632 -11.41 10.20 17.64
N ASN A 633 -11.90 9.04 18.08
CA ASN A 633 -12.82 8.95 19.21
C ASN A 633 -12.31 7.97 20.26
N PHE A 634 -12.20 8.44 21.50
CA PHE A 634 -12.04 7.64 22.70
C PHE A 634 -13.35 7.66 23.48
N PHE A 635 -13.89 6.50 23.80
CA PHE A 635 -15.14 6.35 24.54
C PHE A 635 -15.06 5.15 25.51
N GLU A 636 -16.12 4.92 26.28
CA GLU A 636 -16.09 4.00 27.42
C GLU A 636 -14.91 4.32 28.35
N SER A 637 -14.06 3.35 28.68
CA SER A 637 -12.89 3.52 29.56
C SER A 637 -11.56 3.51 28.79
N ALA A 638 -11.58 3.85 27.51
CA ALA A 638 -10.39 3.85 26.66
C ALA A 638 -9.38 4.93 27.07
N SER A 639 -8.10 4.70 26.79
CA SER A 639 -7.01 5.60 27.17
C SER A 639 -6.13 6.00 25.98
N ALA A 640 -5.80 7.28 25.84
CA ALA A 640 -4.77 7.71 24.89
C ALA A 640 -3.33 7.36 25.34
N GLY A 641 -3.15 6.75 26.53
CA GLY A 641 -1.86 6.26 26.99
C GLY A 641 -0.81 7.37 27.07
N THR A 642 0.33 7.16 26.42
CA THR A 642 1.42 8.14 26.25
C THR A 642 1.56 8.57 24.80
N ALA A 643 0.49 8.47 24.00
CA ALA A 643 0.55 8.66 22.56
C ALA A 643 0.94 10.10 22.19
N THR A 644 1.60 10.26 21.05
CA THR A 644 1.79 11.57 20.41
C THR A 644 0.71 11.74 19.36
N ILE A 645 -0.21 12.69 19.57
CA ILE A 645 -1.38 12.89 18.70
C ILE A 645 -1.32 14.28 18.08
N THR A 646 -1.18 14.34 16.75
CA THR A 646 -1.32 15.58 15.97
C THR A 646 -2.72 15.64 15.37
N ASN A 647 -3.53 16.60 15.82
CA ASN A 647 -4.86 16.88 15.28
C ASN A 647 -4.80 18.03 14.28
N GLY A 648 -4.98 17.70 13.00
CA GLY A 648 -4.87 18.58 11.84
C GLY A 648 -6.02 19.57 11.68
N SER A 649 -6.04 20.27 10.55
CA SER A 649 -7.22 21.04 10.13
C SER A 649 -8.40 20.10 9.88
N ASN A 650 -9.64 20.60 10.06
CA ASN A 650 -10.87 19.87 9.75
C ASN A 650 -11.02 18.50 10.47
N SER A 651 -10.31 18.34 11.58
CA SER A 651 -10.11 17.09 12.29
C SER A 651 -10.69 17.17 13.69
N LEU A 652 -11.34 16.08 14.12
CA LEU A 652 -11.85 15.92 15.48
C LEU A 652 -10.98 14.92 16.26
N LEU A 653 -10.58 15.30 17.46
CA LEU A 653 -10.13 14.39 18.52
C LEU A 653 -11.08 14.52 19.71
N ALA A 654 -11.83 13.46 20.00
CA ALA A 654 -12.85 13.47 21.05
C ALA A 654 -12.58 12.42 22.13
N PHE A 655 -12.73 12.83 23.38
CA PHE A 655 -12.79 11.99 24.57
C PHE A 655 -14.18 12.11 25.19
N GLY A 656 -14.90 11.00 25.33
CA GLY A 656 -16.22 10.97 25.95
C GLY A 656 -16.36 9.86 26.98
N GLN A 657 -17.54 9.79 27.61
CA GLN A 657 -17.86 8.85 28.69
C GLN A 657 -16.81 8.88 29.82
N THR A 658 -16.14 7.77 30.13
CA THR A 658 -15.12 7.68 31.20
C THR A 658 -13.69 7.58 30.65
N SER A 659 -13.50 7.90 29.37
CA SER A 659 -12.20 7.78 28.70
C SER A 659 -11.17 8.78 29.25
N THR A 660 -9.88 8.53 28.99
CA THR A 660 -8.80 9.40 29.46
C THR A 660 -7.81 9.73 28.36
N ALA A 661 -7.37 10.99 28.33
CA ALA A 661 -6.20 11.40 27.54
C ALA A 661 -4.88 10.89 28.16
N GLY A 662 -4.91 10.27 29.34
CA GLY A 662 -3.74 9.68 29.98
C GLY A 662 -2.62 10.71 30.17
N SER A 663 -1.44 10.39 29.64
CA SER A 663 -0.26 11.26 29.54
C SER A 663 0.07 11.62 28.08
N ALA A 664 -0.92 11.63 27.20
CA ALA A 664 -0.72 11.89 25.78
C ALA A 664 -0.21 13.32 25.53
N GLN A 665 0.63 13.45 24.50
CA GLN A 665 1.08 14.73 23.96
C GLN A 665 0.20 15.08 22.76
N ILE A 666 -0.72 16.02 22.95
CA ILE A 666 -1.70 16.43 21.94
C ILE A 666 -1.26 17.76 21.32
N VAL A 667 -1.02 17.76 20.01
CA VAL A 667 -0.79 18.96 19.21
C VAL A 667 -2.05 19.24 18.40
N ASN A 668 -2.80 20.27 18.78
CA ASN A 668 -3.99 20.70 18.03
C ASN A 668 -3.60 21.87 17.12
N THR A 669 -3.63 21.64 15.81
CA THR A 669 -3.21 22.62 14.80
C THR A 669 -4.39 23.47 14.31
N ALA A 670 -4.12 24.51 13.53
CA ALA A 670 -5.14 25.44 13.05
C ALA A 670 -6.30 24.72 12.33
N GLY A 671 -7.54 25.01 12.72
CA GLY A 671 -8.75 24.34 12.22
C GLY A 671 -9.05 22.98 12.85
N GLY A 672 -8.22 22.50 13.78
CA GLY A 672 -8.46 21.29 14.55
C GLY A 672 -9.32 21.53 15.79
N LEU A 673 -10.12 20.51 16.13
CA LEU A 673 -10.99 20.50 17.31
C LEU A 673 -10.62 19.34 18.23
N VAL A 674 -10.20 19.66 19.47
CA VAL A 674 -10.04 18.70 20.57
C VAL A 674 -11.20 18.86 21.53
N ARG A 675 -11.86 17.76 21.91
CA ARG A 675 -13.07 17.80 22.72
C ARG A 675 -13.04 16.82 23.89
N PHE A 676 -13.46 17.27 25.06
CA PHE A 676 -13.71 16.44 26.24
C PHE A 676 -15.18 16.56 26.66
N VAL A 677 -15.85 15.43 26.88
CA VAL A 677 -17.24 15.36 27.36
C VAL A 677 -17.47 14.31 28.42
N ASP A 678 -18.65 14.37 29.03
CA ASP A 678 -19.11 13.48 30.08
C ASP A 678 -18.12 13.49 31.26
N ALA A 679 -17.60 12.34 31.67
CA ALA A 679 -16.64 12.17 32.76
C ALA A 679 -15.20 11.92 32.24
N ALA A 680 -14.89 12.33 31.00
CA ALA A 680 -13.55 12.15 30.44
C ALA A 680 -12.48 12.93 31.23
N THR A 681 -11.23 12.46 31.23
CA THR A 681 -10.13 13.04 32.02
C THR A 681 -8.84 13.23 31.22
N GLY A 682 -7.89 14.02 31.73
CA GLY A 682 -6.56 14.17 31.12
C GLY A 682 -5.51 14.71 32.08
N THR A 683 -5.52 14.26 33.34
CA THR A 683 -4.74 14.81 34.46
C THR A 683 -3.24 14.95 34.17
N SER A 684 -2.67 14.10 33.31
CA SER A 684 -1.25 14.15 32.91
C SER A 684 -1.03 14.46 31.43
N ALA A 685 -2.10 14.71 30.67
CA ALA A 685 -2.01 15.04 29.25
C ALA A 685 -1.60 16.50 29.04
N SER A 686 -0.90 16.76 27.95
CA SER A 686 -0.56 18.12 27.52
C SER A 686 -1.24 18.44 26.18
N VAL A 687 -1.91 19.59 26.09
CA VAL A 687 -2.54 20.08 24.86
C VAL A 687 -1.85 21.36 24.39
N ALA A 688 -1.13 21.29 23.28
CA ALA A 688 -0.63 22.44 22.54
C ALA A 688 -1.68 22.89 21.53
N ASN A 689 -2.48 23.89 21.88
CA ASN A 689 -3.61 24.41 21.12
C ASN A 689 -3.17 25.62 20.27
N ALA A 690 -2.81 25.38 19.01
CA ALA A 690 -2.29 26.41 18.11
C ALA A 690 -3.34 27.49 17.78
N THR A 691 -2.88 28.65 17.30
CA THR A 691 -3.77 29.72 16.82
C THR A 691 -4.71 29.19 15.74
N GLY A 692 -6.00 29.50 15.87
CA GLY A 692 -7.06 29.00 14.97
C GLY A 692 -7.55 27.58 15.28
N ALA A 693 -6.99 26.93 16.29
CA ALA A 693 -7.48 25.65 16.82
C ALA A 693 -8.45 25.85 17.99
N THR A 694 -9.29 24.86 18.29
CA THR A 694 -10.26 24.90 19.40
C THR A 694 -10.07 23.71 20.35
N LEU A 695 -9.99 24.00 21.65
CA LEU A 695 -10.15 23.04 22.73
C LEU A 695 -11.53 23.27 23.38
N ASP A 696 -12.44 22.31 23.24
CA ASP A 696 -13.80 22.37 23.78
C ASP A 696 -13.96 21.39 24.95
N VAL A 697 -14.13 21.91 26.16
CA VAL A 697 -14.39 21.14 27.38
C VAL A 697 -15.80 21.38 27.92
N SER A 698 -16.66 22.05 27.15
CA SER A 698 -17.98 22.49 27.60
C SER A 698 -18.98 21.37 27.88
N GLY A 699 -18.72 20.17 27.38
CA GLY A 699 -19.53 18.99 27.68
C GLY A 699 -18.99 18.11 28.81
N ALA A 700 -17.87 18.46 29.46
CA ALA A 700 -17.27 17.66 30.53
C ALA A 700 -17.98 17.87 31.88
N THR A 701 -19.23 17.40 31.97
CA THR A 701 -20.14 17.62 33.12
C THR A 701 -20.13 16.49 34.16
N GLY A 702 -19.54 15.33 33.83
CA GLY A 702 -19.60 14.12 34.65
C GLY A 702 -18.58 14.05 35.79
N LYS A 703 -17.55 14.90 35.78
CA LYS A 703 -16.53 14.98 36.84
C LYS A 703 -15.90 16.38 36.96
N PRO A 704 -16.51 17.32 37.71
CA PRO A 704 -15.90 18.61 37.98
C PRO A 704 -14.88 18.56 39.14
N PRO A 705 -13.70 19.18 39.03
CA PRO A 705 -13.17 19.82 37.82
C PRO A 705 -12.71 18.80 36.77
N LEU A 706 -12.82 19.15 35.48
CA LEU A 706 -12.05 18.46 34.45
C LEU A 706 -10.58 18.80 34.66
N GLU A 707 -9.75 17.79 34.88
CA GLU A 707 -8.31 17.97 35.04
C GLU A 707 -7.59 17.74 33.71
N LEU A 708 -6.85 18.75 33.26
CA LEU A 708 -5.85 18.63 32.20
C LEU A 708 -4.46 18.98 32.75
N GLY A 709 -3.45 18.18 32.42
CA GLY A 709 -2.09 18.35 32.93
C GLY A 709 -1.49 19.69 32.54
N ALA A 710 -1.55 20.04 31.24
CA ALA A 710 -1.09 21.31 30.70
C ALA A 710 -1.90 21.73 29.46
N VAL A 711 -2.14 23.03 29.30
CA VAL A 711 -2.72 23.62 28.07
C VAL A 711 -1.90 24.85 27.70
N SER A 712 -1.46 24.93 26.45
CA SER A 712 -0.69 26.07 25.93
C SER A 712 -1.10 26.46 24.50
N GLY A 713 -0.71 27.65 24.06
CA GLY A 713 -0.88 28.12 22.68
C GLY A 713 -1.92 29.24 22.49
N GLY A 714 -2.16 29.60 21.23
CA GLY A 714 -2.99 30.74 20.82
C GLY A 714 -4.43 30.40 20.43
N GLY A 715 -4.82 29.12 20.48
CA GLY A 715 -6.15 28.66 20.11
C GLY A 715 -7.22 28.99 21.15
N ALA A 716 -8.49 28.90 20.74
CA ALA A 716 -9.62 29.14 21.63
C ALA A 716 -9.80 27.98 22.63
N VAL A 717 -10.17 28.32 23.87
CA VAL A 717 -10.60 27.36 24.89
C VAL A 717 -12.06 27.65 25.25
N VAL A 718 -12.91 26.64 25.15
CA VAL A 718 -14.36 26.75 25.34
C VAL A 718 -14.78 25.92 26.56
N LEU A 719 -15.29 26.59 27.59
CA LEU A 719 -15.58 25.99 28.90
C LEU A 719 -17.04 25.61 29.10
N GLY A 720 -18.02 26.24 28.45
CA GLY A 720 -19.42 26.11 28.87
C GLY A 720 -19.59 26.40 30.36
N ALA A 721 -20.26 25.49 31.09
CA ALA A 721 -20.37 25.53 32.55
C ALA A 721 -19.23 24.77 33.29
N THR A 722 -18.25 24.23 32.57
CA THR A 722 -17.21 23.35 33.11
C THR A 722 -16.18 24.13 33.93
N GLN A 723 -15.77 23.55 35.06
CA GLN A 723 -14.58 23.97 35.79
C GLN A 723 -13.36 23.20 35.26
N LEU A 724 -12.37 23.92 34.72
CA LEU A 724 -11.14 23.36 34.15
C LEU A 724 -9.96 23.57 35.10
N ALA A 725 -9.38 22.49 35.60
CA ALA A 725 -8.16 22.51 36.40
C ALA A 725 -6.90 22.33 35.51
N LEU A 726 -5.91 23.22 35.68
CA LEU A 726 -4.69 23.29 34.86
C LEU A 726 -3.42 23.38 35.71
N GLY A 727 -2.33 22.80 35.20
CA GLY A 727 -1.00 22.90 35.80
C GLY A 727 -0.57 21.66 36.58
N GLY A 728 -1.29 20.54 36.45
CA GLY A 728 -0.97 19.26 37.10
C GLY A 728 0.43 18.73 36.77
N LEU A 729 1.02 19.14 35.64
CA LEU A 729 2.40 18.79 35.27
C LEU A 729 3.48 19.66 35.93
N GLY A 730 3.11 20.71 36.66
CA GLY A 730 4.06 21.63 37.30
C GLY A 730 4.93 22.44 36.32
N ARG A 731 4.55 22.50 35.04
CA ARG A 731 5.26 23.22 33.97
C ARG A 731 4.83 24.68 33.89
N ASN A 732 5.62 25.48 33.18
CA ASN A 732 5.22 26.81 32.76
C ASN A 732 4.49 26.73 31.42
N ASP A 733 3.23 27.16 31.40
CA ASP A 733 2.36 27.10 30.24
C ASP A 733 1.77 28.48 29.95
N THR A 734 1.57 28.80 28.67
CA THR A 734 1.02 30.09 28.23
C THR A 734 -0.19 29.87 27.35
N ILE A 735 -1.33 30.44 27.74
CA ILE A 735 -2.54 30.53 26.92
C ILE A 735 -2.66 31.98 26.41
N SER A 736 -2.43 32.14 25.11
CA SER A 736 -2.52 33.44 24.43
C SER A 736 -3.84 33.64 23.68
N GLY A 737 -4.59 32.56 23.44
CA GLY A 737 -5.94 32.63 22.87
C GLY A 737 -6.99 33.03 23.89
N THR A 738 -8.24 33.17 23.44
CA THR A 738 -9.38 33.46 24.29
C THR A 738 -9.88 32.20 24.98
N VAL A 739 -10.00 32.26 26.30
CA VAL A 739 -10.82 31.36 27.11
C VAL A 739 -12.20 31.98 27.26
N SER A 740 -13.24 31.24 26.90
CA SER A 740 -14.64 31.65 27.02
C SER A 740 -15.49 30.54 27.61
N ASP A 741 -16.57 30.91 28.27
CA ASP A 741 -17.60 29.99 28.76
C ASP A 741 -18.75 29.81 27.77
N LYS A 742 -18.58 30.20 26.51
CA LYS A 742 -19.56 29.94 25.46
C LYS A 742 -19.89 28.45 25.37
N GLY A 743 -21.11 28.13 24.95
CA GLY A 743 -21.56 26.75 24.70
C GLY A 743 -20.77 26.05 23.58
N SER A 744 -20.89 24.73 23.54
CA SER A 744 -20.19 23.87 22.56
C SER A 744 -20.52 24.25 21.12
N ILE A 745 -19.62 23.90 20.19
CA ILE A 745 -19.96 23.89 18.76
C ILE A 745 -21.07 22.87 18.41
N PHE A 746 -21.35 21.91 19.30
CA PHE A 746 -22.33 20.83 19.11
C PHE A 746 -23.69 21.06 19.80
N SER A 747 -23.80 22.01 20.72
CA SER A 747 -25.04 22.34 21.44
C SER A 747 -25.19 23.86 21.52
N GLN A 748 -26.35 24.36 21.07
CA GLN A 748 -26.75 25.77 20.86
C GLN A 748 -25.76 26.84 21.39
N PRO A 749 -25.23 27.72 20.50
CA PRO A 749 -24.42 28.87 20.90
C PRO A 749 -25.12 29.69 21.99
N GLY A 750 -24.49 29.82 23.16
CA GLY A 750 -25.01 30.61 24.28
C GLY A 750 -25.71 29.83 25.41
N SER A 751 -25.68 28.49 25.41
CA SER A 751 -26.31 27.68 26.46
C SER A 751 -25.43 27.31 27.66
N GLY A 752 -24.17 27.76 27.71
CA GLY A 752 -23.27 27.59 28.84
C GLY A 752 -22.80 28.95 29.36
N THR A 753 -22.92 29.18 30.65
CA THR A 753 -22.27 30.27 31.38
C THR A 753 -21.78 29.69 32.70
N GLY A 754 -20.84 30.37 33.37
CA GLY A 754 -20.33 29.94 34.67
C GLY A 754 -19.11 29.00 34.62
N GLY A 755 -18.52 28.79 33.43
CA GLY A 755 -17.24 28.09 33.31
C GLY A 755 -16.12 28.81 34.07
N SER A 756 -15.25 28.04 34.72
CA SER A 756 -14.20 28.57 35.61
C SER A 756 -12.85 27.87 35.41
N ILE A 757 -11.76 28.54 35.79
CA ILE A 757 -10.40 27.98 35.79
C ILE A 757 -9.93 27.74 37.23
N VAL A 758 -9.28 26.59 37.46
CA VAL A 758 -8.53 26.31 38.69
C VAL A 758 -7.05 26.09 38.34
N LYS A 759 -6.17 26.96 38.82
CA LYS A 759 -4.72 26.79 38.68
C LYS A 759 -4.18 25.94 39.83
N VAL A 760 -3.61 24.79 39.49
CA VAL A 760 -2.96 23.84 40.41
C VAL A 760 -1.50 23.62 40.03
N GLY A 761 -0.76 22.88 40.87
CA GLY A 761 0.65 22.56 40.65
C GLY A 761 1.61 23.74 40.80
N ALA A 762 2.91 23.45 40.89
CA ALA A 762 3.93 24.44 41.25
C ALA A 762 4.32 25.41 40.13
N GLY A 763 4.07 25.07 38.86
CA GLY A 763 4.47 25.88 37.71
C GLY A 763 3.65 27.15 37.51
N THR A 764 4.00 27.95 36.50
CA THR A 764 3.31 29.20 36.15
C THR A 764 2.36 29.01 34.97
N LEU A 765 1.08 29.36 35.15
CA LEU A 765 0.15 29.52 34.04
C LEU A 765 0.11 31.00 33.65
N THR A 766 0.42 31.31 32.40
CA THR A 766 0.37 32.68 31.87
C THR A 766 -0.86 32.87 30.99
N LEU A 767 -1.68 33.89 31.30
CA LEU A 767 -2.83 34.28 30.49
C LEU A 767 -2.54 35.61 29.79
N ASN A 768 -2.39 35.56 28.46
CA ASN A 768 -2.15 36.74 27.62
C ASN A 768 -3.39 37.19 26.83
N GLY A 769 -4.37 36.30 26.67
CA GLY A 769 -5.60 36.58 25.93
C GLY A 769 -6.57 37.49 26.69
N ALA A 770 -7.44 38.18 25.95
CA ALA A 770 -8.64 38.79 26.50
C ALA A 770 -9.72 37.71 26.68
N ASN A 771 -9.91 37.27 27.91
CA ASN A 771 -10.78 36.16 28.28
C ASN A 771 -12.18 36.65 28.67
N THR A 772 -13.19 35.81 28.50
CA THR A 772 -14.61 36.21 28.66
C THR A 772 -15.44 35.28 29.54
N TYR A 773 -14.84 34.28 30.19
CA TYR A 773 -15.58 33.34 31.05
C TYR A 773 -16.11 34.02 32.33
N THR A 774 -17.26 33.56 32.83
CA THR A 774 -17.99 34.23 33.92
C THR A 774 -17.91 33.50 35.27
N GLY A 775 -17.50 32.23 35.32
CA GLY A 775 -17.45 31.43 36.55
C GLY A 775 -16.31 31.75 37.51
N GLY A 776 -15.31 32.52 37.06
CA GLY A 776 -14.19 32.98 37.88
C GLY A 776 -12.95 32.09 37.82
N THR A 777 -11.94 32.46 38.60
CA THR A 777 -10.62 31.81 38.64
C THR A 777 -10.19 31.53 40.07
N THR A 778 -9.81 30.29 40.38
CA THR A 778 -9.17 29.95 41.66
C THR A 778 -7.70 29.61 41.42
N ILE A 779 -6.79 30.27 42.14
CA ILE A 779 -5.37 29.93 42.17
C ILE A 779 -5.12 29.13 43.44
N ALA A 780 -5.11 27.81 43.32
CA ALA A 780 -4.92 26.89 44.43
C ALA A 780 -3.43 26.66 44.75
N ALA A 781 -2.56 26.67 43.73
CA ALA A 781 -1.11 26.52 43.90
C ALA A 781 -0.32 27.12 42.72
N GLY A 782 0.95 27.43 42.97
CA GLY A 782 1.86 28.00 41.97
C GLY A 782 1.44 29.40 41.53
N THR A 783 1.83 29.80 40.32
CA THR A 783 1.62 31.18 39.85
C THR A 783 0.62 31.26 38.70
N LEU A 784 -0.29 32.22 38.75
CA LEU A 784 -1.03 32.73 37.60
C LEU A 784 -0.42 34.08 37.21
N SER A 785 0.24 34.14 36.06
CA SER A 785 0.83 35.38 35.52
C SER A 785 -0.09 35.99 34.47
N LEU A 786 -0.39 37.28 34.59
CA LEU A 786 -1.29 38.00 33.68
C LEU A 786 -0.49 39.01 32.85
N ASN A 787 -0.53 38.89 31.52
CA ASN A 787 0.14 39.85 30.62
C ASN A 787 -0.76 40.22 29.42
N ASN A 788 -2.07 40.27 29.62
CA ASN A 788 -3.00 40.63 28.56
C ASN A 788 -2.86 42.13 28.18
N ALA A 789 -2.71 42.40 26.88
CA ALA A 789 -2.56 43.77 26.38
C ALA A 789 -3.87 44.59 26.43
N SER A 790 -5.02 43.92 26.45
CA SER A 790 -6.34 44.53 26.54
C SER A 790 -7.36 43.55 27.13
N GLY A 791 -8.52 44.06 27.56
CA GLY A 791 -9.59 43.25 28.17
C GLY A 791 -9.24 42.73 29.56
N SER A 792 -9.90 41.64 29.97
CA SER A 792 -9.64 40.95 31.25
C SER A 792 -8.90 39.64 30.99
N ALA A 793 -7.81 39.37 31.73
CA ALA A 793 -7.12 38.09 31.66
C ALA A 793 -7.88 36.95 32.34
N THR A 794 -8.85 37.22 33.21
CA THR A 794 -9.60 36.17 33.93
C THR A 794 -11.11 36.23 33.72
N GLY A 795 -11.55 36.87 32.64
CA GLY A 795 -12.98 37.06 32.39
C GLY A 795 -13.63 38.02 33.39
N SER A 796 -14.95 37.88 33.61
CA SER A 796 -15.71 38.75 34.51
C SER A 796 -15.98 38.13 35.89
N GLY A 797 -15.75 36.83 36.06
CA GLY A 797 -15.95 36.13 37.32
C GLY A 797 -14.90 36.51 38.38
N ALA A 798 -15.20 36.19 39.64
CA ALA A 798 -14.31 36.48 40.77
C ALA A 798 -12.99 35.70 40.68
N VAL A 799 -11.90 36.30 41.14
CA VAL A 799 -10.57 35.68 41.26
C VAL A 799 -10.26 35.46 42.72
N ARG A 800 -9.91 34.22 43.09
CA ARG A 800 -9.52 33.86 44.45
C ARG A 800 -8.14 33.24 44.48
N VAL A 801 -7.26 33.82 45.30
CA VAL A 801 -5.91 33.33 45.54
C VAL A 801 -5.88 32.67 46.91
N LEU A 802 -5.62 31.37 46.93
CA LEU A 802 -5.54 30.56 48.16
C LEU A 802 -4.12 30.55 48.72
N GLY A 803 -3.95 30.03 49.93
CA GLY A 803 -2.63 29.83 50.52
C GLY A 803 -1.77 28.89 49.64
N GLY A 804 -0.59 29.38 49.24
CA GLY A 804 0.29 28.67 48.29
C GLY A 804 0.08 29.03 46.81
N GLY A 805 -0.91 29.87 46.50
CA GLY A 805 -1.11 30.47 45.18
C GLY A 805 -0.51 31.87 45.09
N THR A 806 -0.05 32.24 43.89
CA THR A 806 0.45 33.58 43.56
C THR A 806 -0.28 34.14 42.35
N LEU A 807 -0.82 35.34 42.47
CA LEU A 807 -1.28 36.16 41.34
C LEU A 807 -0.19 37.17 40.99
N ALA A 808 0.25 37.17 39.73
CA ALA A 808 1.35 38.03 39.30
C ALA A 808 1.16 38.65 37.91
N GLY A 809 2.04 39.58 37.55
CA GLY A 809 2.15 40.17 36.21
C GLY A 809 1.66 41.61 36.11
N ASN A 810 1.37 42.03 34.88
CA ASN A 810 1.16 43.43 34.49
C ASN A 810 -0.17 43.63 33.75
N GLY A 811 -1.01 42.60 33.74
CA GLY A 811 -2.29 42.58 33.03
C GLY A 811 -3.43 43.31 33.74
N SER A 812 -4.63 43.03 33.27
CA SER A 812 -5.87 43.58 33.80
C SER A 812 -6.89 42.48 34.12
N ILE A 813 -7.59 42.61 35.24
CA ILE A 813 -8.69 41.75 35.69
C ILE A 813 -9.94 42.62 35.87
N ALA A 814 -11.06 42.21 35.28
CA ALA A 814 -12.35 42.88 35.48
C ALA A 814 -13.08 42.44 36.75
N GLY A 815 -12.99 41.14 37.11
CA GLY A 815 -13.66 40.58 38.28
C GLY A 815 -13.09 41.06 39.62
N ALA A 816 -13.84 40.81 40.70
CA ALA A 816 -13.36 41.05 42.06
C ALA A 816 -12.24 40.05 42.41
N VAL A 817 -11.17 40.54 43.03
CA VAL A 817 -9.99 39.76 43.44
C VAL A 817 -9.96 39.62 44.95
N THR A 818 -9.74 38.40 45.43
CA THR A 818 -9.57 38.09 46.85
C THR A 818 -8.26 37.37 47.08
N ILE A 819 -7.40 37.91 47.94
CA ILE A 819 -6.17 37.27 48.41
C ILE A 819 -6.43 36.73 49.81
N SER A 820 -6.42 35.41 49.94
CA SER A 820 -6.64 34.72 51.22
C SER A 820 -5.35 34.71 52.05
N LYS A 821 -5.43 34.23 53.30
CA LYS A 821 -4.27 33.96 54.14
C LYS A 821 -3.21 33.14 53.39
N ALA A 822 -1.97 33.60 53.43
CA ALA A 822 -0.80 33.05 52.73
C ALA A 822 -0.91 33.02 51.18
N GLY A 823 -1.92 33.64 50.59
CA GLY A 823 -1.96 33.93 49.16
C GLY A 823 -1.07 35.13 48.84
N VAL A 824 -0.44 35.12 47.67
CA VAL A 824 0.51 36.15 47.26
C VAL A 824 -0.04 36.98 46.09
N LEU A 825 0.06 38.29 46.19
CA LEU A 825 -0.09 39.23 45.08
C LEU A 825 1.29 39.83 44.77
N SER A 826 1.78 39.66 43.54
CA SER A 826 3.07 40.19 43.10
C SER A 826 2.91 40.93 41.78
N ALA A 827 2.72 42.25 41.86
CA ALA A 827 2.70 43.06 40.64
C ALA A 827 4.03 42.90 39.89
N GLY A 828 3.98 42.94 38.56
CA GLY A 828 5.18 42.90 37.73
C GLY A 828 5.95 41.56 37.67
N ASN A 829 5.57 40.56 38.46
CA ASN A 829 6.12 39.20 38.46
C ASN A 829 7.63 39.13 38.73
N GLY A 830 8.10 39.82 39.78
CA GLY A 830 9.51 39.85 40.20
C GLY A 830 10.36 40.92 39.48
N GLY A 831 9.70 41.89 38.86
CA GLY A 831 10.27 43.18 38.47
C GLY A 831 9.16 44.23 38.46
N ALA A 832 9.50 45.51 38.27
CA ALA A 832 8.51 46.58 38.34
C ALA A 832 7.42 46.47 37.24
N GLY A 833 6.14 46.58 37.64
CA GLY A 833 4.98 46.48 36.77
C GLY A 833 3.69 47.04 37.37
N THR A 834 2.70 47.29 36.50
CA THR A 834 1.38 47.74 36.95
C THR A 834 0.33 46.67 36.70
N LEU A 835 -0.37 46.23 37.75
CA LEU A 835 -1.48 45.30 37.66
C LEU A 835 -2.80 46.04 37.88
N THR A 836 -3.77 45.86 36.98
CA THR A 836 -5.09 46.49 37.10
C THR A 836 -6.14 45.46 37.50
N LEU A 837 -6.96 45.76 38.50
CA LEU A 837 -7.93 44.85 39.11
C LEU A 837 -9.32 45.50 39.16
N GLY A 838 -10.37 44.68 39.37
CA GLY A 838 -11.70 45.14 39.73
C GLY A 838 -11.72 45.68 41.17
N SER A 839 -12.49 45.05 42.06
CA SER A 839 -12.33 45.26 43.51
C SER A 839 -11.21 44.36 44.06
N LEU A 840 -10.53 44.76 45.13
CA LEU A 840 -9.47 43.99 45.78
C LEU A 840 -9.78 43.81 47.27
N SER A 841 -9.83 42.55 47.72
CA SER A 841 -9.92 42.18 49.12
C SER A 841 -8.68 41.43 49.57
N LEU A 842 -7.90 42.07 50.45
CA LEU A 842 -6.78 41.47 51.15
C LEU A 842 -7.28 41.04 52.53
N PHE A 843 -7.14 39.76 52.87
CA PHE A 843 -7.47 39.25 54.19
C PHE A 843 -6.22 39.13 55.08
N GLU A 844 -6.43 38.95 56.38
CA GLU A 844 -5.37 38.72 57.35
C GLU A 844 -4.39 37.64 56.87
N GLY A 845 -3.10 37.97 56.87
CA GLY A 845 -2.02 37.09 56.42
C GLY A 845 -1.90 36.93 54.91
N ALA A 846 -2.64 37.68 54.09
CA ALA A 846 -2.32 37.87 52.67
C ALA A 846 -0.94 38.52 52.51
N VAL A 847 -0.25 38.23 51.41
CA VAL A 847 1.10 38.72 51.14
C VAL A 847 1.11 39.57 49.88
N LEU A 848 1.69 40.76 49.94
CA LEU A 848 1.93 41.63 48.81
C LEU A 848 3.44 41.74 48.59
N ASN A 849 3.92 41.37 47.41
CA ASN A 849 5.32 41.52 47.04
C ASN A 849 5.45 42.64 46.01
N TYR A 850 6.26 43.65 46.35
CA TYR A 850 6.48 44.84 45.53
C TYR A 850 7.96 45.04 45.23
N ASP A 851 8.27 45.40 43.99
CA ASP A 851 9.55 45.93 43.51
C ASP A 851 9.46 47.46 43.42
N LEU A 852 10.24 48.18 44.25
CA LEU A 852 10.25 49.65 44.31
C LEU A 852 11.66 50.22 44.13
N GLY A 853 11.78 51.30 43.36
CA GLY A 853 13.10 51.84 42.98
C GLY A 853 13.15 53.30 42.54
N GLN A 854 12.04 54.03 42.57
CA GLN A 854 12.03 55.46 42.25
C GLN A 854 11.00 56.23 43.10
N ALA A 855 11.46 56.97 44.11
CA ALA A 855 10.57 57.76 44.94
C ALA A 855 9.81 58.85 44.12
N GLY A 856 8.58 59.14 44.53
CA GLY A 856 7.74 60.20 43.98
C GLY A 856 7.18 59.93 42.58
N THR A 857 7.29 58.69 42.08
CA THR A 857 6.78 58.29 40.76
C THR A 857 5.70 57.22 40.92
N ASP A 858 4.49 57.52 40.43
CA ASP A 858 3.36 56.60 40.48
C ASP A 858 3.56 55.48 39.44
N GLY A 859 3.86 54.27 39.91
CA GLY A 859 4.22 53.13 39.06
C GLY A 859 5.41 53.42 38.13
N GLY A 860 5.41 52.80 36.95
CA GLY A 860 6.43 52.99 35.92
C GLY A 860 7.40 51.82 35.80
N SER A 861 8.57 52.06 35.19
CA SER A 861 9.55 50.99 34.91
C SER A 861 10.37 50.54 36.13
N LEU A 862 10.23 51.25 37.26
CA LEU A 862 11.01 51.00 38.48
C LEU A 862 10.16 50.83 39.73
N ASN A 863 8.84 50.99 39.65
CA ASN A 863 7.94 50.78 40.77
C ASN A 863 6.75 49.92 40.35
N ASP A 864 6.46 48.94 41.20
CA ASP A 864 5.18 48.26 41.18
C ASP A 864 4.03 49.19 41.55
N LEU A 865 2.89 48.94 40.92
CA LEU A 865 1.64 49.63 41.20
C LEU A 865 0.45 48.68 41.00
N VAL A 866 -0.46 48.64 41.95
CA VAL A 866 -1.76 47.98 41.78
C VAL A 866 -2.85 49.03 41.59
N LYS A 867 -3.63 48.93 40.52
CA LYS A 867 -4.78 49.80 40.28
C LYS A 867 -6.06 49.03 40.52
N VAL A 868 -6.91 49.49 41.42
CA VAL A 868 -8.16 48.85 41.83
C VAL A 868 -9.34 49.69 41.34
N ASN A 869 -10.03 49.23 40.31
CA ASN A 869 -11.20 49.90 39.75
C ASN A 869 -12.48 49.55 40.54
N GLY A 870 -12.41 49.63 41.87
CA GLY A 870 -13.48 49.24 42.78
C GLY A 870 -13.11 49.46 44.24
N ASN A 871 -13.81 48.72 45.13
CA ASN A 871 -13.56 48.81 46.56
C ASN A 871 -12.24 48.11 46.93
N LEU A 872 -11.58 48.63 47.96
CA LEU A 872 -10.35 48.09 48.52
C LEU A 872 -10.58 47.72 49.99
N LEU A 873 -10.45 46.44 50.33
CA LEU A 873 -10.23 45.97 51.70
C LEU A 873 -8.72 45.74 51.88
N LEU A 874 -8.12 46.51 52.77
CA LEU A 874 -6.68 46.53 53.04
C LEU A 874 -6.38 45.78 54.34
N ASP A 875 -5.57 44.73 54.24
CA ASP A 875 -5.07 43.86 55.31
C ASP A 875 -3.77 43.18 54.82
N GLY A 876 -3.14 42.35 55.65
CA GLY A 876 -2.01 41.49 55.26
C GLY A 876 -0.64 42.15 55.44
N THR A 877 0.36 41.61 54.73
CA THR A 877 1.78 41.98 54.88
C THR A 877 2.40 42.40 53.55
N LEU A 878 3.05 43.55 53.54
CA LEU A 878 3.81 44.10 52.42
C LEU A 878 5.28 43.72 52.53
N ASN A 879 5.81 43.04 51.52
CA ASN A 879 7.23 42.85 51.30
C ASN A 879 7.71 43.76 50.17
N VAL A 880 8.86 44.39 50.36
CA VAL A 880 9.49 45.26 49.36
C VAL A 880 10.87 44.72 48.99
N ALA A 881 11.10 44.62 47.69
CA ALA A 881 12.42 44.46 47.10
C ALA A 881 12.81 45.72 46.32
N GLN A 882 14.11 45.97 46.20
CA GLN A 882 14.59 47.07 45.38
C GLN A 882 14.57 46.67 43.90
N SER A 883 13.83 47.42 43.08
CA SER A 883 13.77 47.19 41.63
C SER A 883 15.16 47.25 40.99
N LYS A 884 15.43 46.33 40.06
CA LYS A 884 16.67 46.32 39.30
C LYS A 884 16.86 47.63 38.52
N GLY A 885 17.97 48.33 38.79
CA GLY A 885 18.27 49.63 38.15
C GLY A 885 17.64 50.84 38.83
N GLY A 886 16.86 50.64 39.90
CA GLY A 886 16.34 51.69 40.77
C GLY A 886 17.07 51.78 42.11
N GLN A 887 16.68 52.75 42.92
CA GLN A 887 17.12 52.97 44.30
C GLN A 887 15.90 53.10 45.23
N PHE A 888 15.82 52.24 46.25
CA PHE A 888 14.78 52.33 47.27
C PHE A 888 15.24 53.29 48.40
N GLY A 889 15.19 54.59 48.12
CA GLY A 889 15.60 55.66 49.03
C GLY A 889 14.43 56.33 49.75
N ALA A 890 14.73 57.33 50.58
CA ALA A 890 13.71 58.13 51.26
C ALA A 890 12.77 58.82 50.26
N GLY A 891 11.48 58.87 50.59
CA GLY A 891 10.43 59.45 49.77
C GLY A 891 9.13 58.63 49.80
N ILE A 892 8.25 58.87 48.83
CA ILE A 892 6.92 58.25 48.78
C ILE A 892 6.80 57.36 47.56
N TYR A 893 6.26 56.17 47.77
CA TYR A 893 5.99 55.20 46.73
C TYR A 893 4.49 54.90 46.70
N ARG A 894 3.84 55.09 45.55
CA ARG A 894 2.44 54.68 45.38
C ARG A 894 2.37 53.17 45.30
N LEU A 895 1.64 52.54 46.23
CA LEU A 895 1.42 51.09 46.22
C LEU A 895 0.13 50.74 45.48
N ILE A 896 -0.98 51.38 45.85
CA ILE A 896 -2.31 51.08 45.34
C ILE A 896 -3.05 52.37 45.01
N ASP A 897 -3.60 52.46 43.80
CA ASP A 897 -4.65 53.42 43.45
C ASP A 897 -6.00 52.71 43.53
N TYR A 898 -7.03 53.33 44.12
CA TYR A 898 -8.38 52.75 44.17
C TYR A 898 -9.48 53.78 43.89
N THR A 899 -10.56 53.38 43.22
CA THR A 899 -11.66 54.29 42.85
C THR A 899 -12.91 54.17 43.73
N GLY A 900 -13.07 53.07 44.47
CA GLY A 900 -14.20 52.80 45.36
C GLY A 900 -13.96 53.20 46.82
N THR A 901 -14.59 52.49 47.75
CA THR A 901 -14.40 52.70 49.19
C THR A 901 -13.17 51.95 49.71
N LEU A 902 -12.51 52.51 50.73
CA LEU A 902 -11.43 51.84 51.49
C LEU A 902 -11.98 51.34 52.82
N THR A 903 -11.84 50.04 53.06
CA THR A 903 -11.92 49.43 54.39
C THR A 903 -10.50 49.12 54.83
N ASN A 904 -10.03 49.80 55.88
CA ASN A 904 -8.63 49.74 56.33
C ASN A 904 -8.51 48.95 57.64
N ASN A 905 -8.01 47.72 57.57
CA ASN A 905 -7.65 46.91 58.74
C ASN A 905 -6.15 47.05 59.10
N GLY A 906 -5.38 47.82 58.33
CA GLY A 906 -3.92 47.92 58.42
C GLY A 906 -3.21 47.19 57.28
N LEU A 907 -1.94 47.49 57.07
CA LEU A 907 -1.07 46.72 56.19
C LEU A 907 0.29 46.65 56.90
N ASP A 908 0.67 45.46 57.33
CA ASP A 908 1.91 45.25 58.05
C ASP A 908 3.10 45.34 57.11
N ILE A 909 4.23 45.82 57.62
CA ILE A 909 5.50 45.84 56.88
C ILE A 909 6.27 44.57 57.21
N GLY A 910 6.52 43.76 56.18
CA GLY A 910 7.29 42.52 56.26
C GLY A 910 8.75 42.72 55.89
N SER A 911 9.24 41.92 54.95
CA SER A 911 10.63 41.97 54.47
C SER A 911 10.87 43.22 53.63
N VAL A 912 11.84 44.04 53.99
CA VAL A 912 12.14 45.32 53.32
C VAL A 912 13.66 45.60 53.26
N PRO A 913 14.16 46.43 52.32
CA PRO A 913 15.60 46.70 52.16
C PRO A 913 16.20 47.64 53.22
N VAL A 914 15.37 48.31 54.00
CA VAL A 914 15.74 49.27 55.06
C VAL A 914 15.11 48.83 56.39
N ALA A 915 15.39 49.52 57.50
CA ALA A 915 14.71 49.20 58.75
C ALA A 915 13.20 49.43 58.63
N ALA A 916 12.37 48.45 59.00
CA ALA A 916 10.92 48.56 58.90
C ALA A 916 10.35 49.75 59.70
N THR A 917 11.03 50.19 60.76
CA THR A 917 10.69 51.39 61.56
C THR A 917 10.80 52.70 60.78
N ASP A 918 11.59 52.72 59.71
CA ASP A 918 11.74 53.88 58.84
C ASP A 918 10.63 53.95 57.78
N LEU A 919 9.78 52.92 57.72
CA LEU A 919 8.69 52.81 56.76
C LEU A 919 7.34 53.00 57.44
N GLN A 920 6.43 53.67 56.76
CA GLN A 920 5.04 53.78 57.21
C GLN A 920 4.09 53.63 56.01
N VAL A 921 3.08 52.79 56.16
CA VAL A 921 1.94 52.76 55.22
C VAL A 921 1.05 53.96 55.50
N GLN A 922 0.76 54.73 54.45
CA GLN A 922 -0.07 55.92 54.48
C GLN A 922 -1.36 55.69 53.69
N THR A 923 -2.50 55.92 54.36
CA THR A 923 -3.86 55.82 53.81
C THR A 923 -4.68 57.10 54.05
N SER A 924 -4.05 58.16 54.57
CA SER A 924 -4.69 59.46 54.87
C SER A 924 -4.96 60.30 53.62
N VAL A 925 -4.39 59.94 52.47
CA VAL A 925 -4.71 60.51 51.16
C VAL A 925 -5.80 59.67 50.52
N ALA A 926 -6.95 60.27 50.22
CA ALA A 926 -8.07 59.55 49.62
C ALA A 926 -7.68 58.92 48.26
N GLN A 927 -8.22 57.74 47.98
CA GLN A 927 -8.04 56.99 46.71
C GLN A 927 -6.61 56.48 46.47
N GLN A 928 -5.74 56.51 47.49
CA GLN A 928 -4.36 56.08 47.41
C GLN A 928 -3.92 55.32 48.66
N VAL A 929 -3.08 54.30 48.46
CA VAL A 929 -2.26 53.69 49.51
C VAL A 929 -0.80 53.90 49.14
N ASN A 930 -0.05 54.52 50.03
CA ASN A 930 1.34 54.90 49.83
C ASN A 930 2.24 54.19 50.84
N LEU A 931 3.48 53.91 50.43
CA LEU A 931 4.57 53.61 51.34
C LEU A 931 5.46 54.84 51.50
N VAL A 932 5.62 55.27 52.73
CA VAL A 932 6.48 56.41 53.09
C VAL A 932 7.78 55.86 53.64
N ASN A 933 8.89 56.13 52.96
CA ASN A 933 10.24 55.78 53.41
C ASN A 933 10.95 57.01 53.98
N ARG A 934 11.36 56.92 55.25
CA ARG A 934 11.98 58.01 56.03
C ARG A 934 13.42 57.71 56.41
N ALA A 935 14.02 56.67 55.84
CA ALA A 935 15.37 56.26 56.21
C ALA A 935 16.34 57.47 56.16
N GLY A 936 16.82 57.87 57.32
CA GLY A 936 17.74 59.01 57.50
C GLY A 936 17.13 60.43 57.47
N LEU A 937 15.80 60.61 57.41
CA LEU A 937 15.14 61.92 57.30
C LEU A 937 13.79 61.98 58.06
N GLU A 938 13.47 63.11 58.70
CA GLU A 938 12.11 63.36 59.22
C GLU A 938 11.27 64.07 58.12
N LEU A 939 10.14 63.45 57.75
CA LEU A 939 9.26 63.93 56.67
C LEU A 939 8.07 64.70 57.24
N LYS A 940 7.71 65.85 56.66
CA LYS A 940 6.50 66.61 56.98
C LYS A 940 5.64 66.80 55.72
N PHE A 941 4.33 66.56 55.85
CA PHE A 941 3.38 66.58 54.75
C PHE A 941 2.60 67.90 54.70
N TRP A 942 2.43 68.46 53.51
CA TRP A 942 1.62 69.65 53.29
C TRP A 942 0.13 69.28 53.20
N ASP A 943 -0.65 69.90 54.09
CA ASP A 943 -2.09 69.70 54.27
C ASP A 943 -2.92 70.93 53.84
N GLY A 944 -2.27 71.93 53.22
CA GLY A 944 -2.93 73.15 52.75
C GLY A 944 -2.99 74.26 53.80
N GLY A 945 -3.52 75.43 53.41
CA GLY A 945 -3.76 76.56 54.32
C GLY A 945 -5.17 76.62 54.92
N ASP A 946 -6.00 75.62 54.66
CA ASP A 946 -7.39 75.57 55.11
C ASP A 946 -7.48 74.92 56.50
N ALA A 947 -7.56 75.76 57.53
CA ALA A 947 -7.61 75.31 58.92
C ALA A 947 -8.80 74.40 59.25
N GLY A 948 -9.86 74.41 58.43
CA GLY A 948 -11.01 73.51 58.58
C GLY A 948 -10.70 72.04 58.26
N LYS A 949 -9.53 71.75 57.69
CA LYS A 949 -9.06 70.41 57.33
C LYS A 949 -7.92 69.91 58.21
N TYR A 950 -7.47 70.71 59.18
CA TYR A 950 -6.40 70.29 60.07
C TYR A 950 -6.88 69.28 61.11
N ASN A 951 -6.00 68.34 61.43
CA ASN A 951 -6.17 67.29 62.43
C ASN A 951 -7.36 66.35 62.13
N ASP A 952 -7.78 66.25 60.88
CA ASP A 952 -8.91 65.43 60.46
C ASP A 952 -8.52 63.98 60.09
N GLY A 953 -7.23 63.64 60.28
CA GLY A 953 -6.67 62.34 59.92
C GLY A 953 -6.48 62.17 58.41
N LYS A 954 -6.57 63.25 57.63
CA LYS A 954 -6.39 63.26 56.18
C LYS A 954 -5.29 64.24 55.80
N ILE A 955 -4.74 64.05 54.60
CA ILE A 955 -3.81 65.00 53.99
C ILE A 955 -4.51 65.54 52.74
N ALA A 956 -5.08 66.73 52.87
CA ALA A 956 -5.91 67.37 51.87
C ALA A 956 -5.10 68.04 50.76
N GLY A 957 -3.93 68.59 51.10
CA GLY A 957 -3.13 69.44 50.22
C GLY A 957 -3.79 70.79 49.91
N GLY A 958 -3.38 71.45 48.83
CA GLY A 958 -4.00 72.68 48.31
C GLY A 958 -3.14 73.93 48.47
N ALA A 959 -3.74 75.10 48.23
CA ALA A 959 -3.04 76.38 48.31
C ALA A 959 -2.82 76.84 49.77
N GLY A 960 -1.74 77.59 50.02
CA GLY A 960 -1.47 78.17 51.34
C GLY A 960 -0.07 78.79 51.43
N THR A 961 0.38 79.13 52.65
CA THR A 961 1.70 79.75 52.85
C THR A 961 2.61 78.86 53.69
N TRP A 962 3.75 78.46 53.13
CA TRP A 962 4.82 77.77 53.88
C TRP A 962 5.71 78.81 54.57
N ARG A 963 5.82 78.75 55.90
CA ARG A 963 6.72 79.56 56.74
C ARG A 963 7.26 78.73 57.90
N VAL A 964 8.35 79.15 58.56
CA VAL A 964 8.96 78.43 59.69
C VAL A 964 8.31 78.87 61.01
N GLY A 965 7.99 77.93 61.90
CA GLY A 965 7.81 78.18 63.34
C GLY A 965 6.46 78.74 63.80
N VAL A 966 5.38 78.67 63.00
CA VAL A 966 4.03 79.10 63.44
C VAL A 966 3.18 77.86 63.76
N PRO A 967 2.67 77.68 65.00
CA PRO A 967 1.81 76.54 65.34
C PRO A 967 0.56 76.51 64.44
N GLY A 968 0.28 75.36 63.81
CA GLY A 968 -0.92 75.14 62.98
C GLY A 968 -0.80 75.65 61.53
N ASP A 969 0.38 75.63 60.93
CA ASP A 969 0.64 76.13 59.57
C ASP A 969 0.65 75.02 58.52
N GLY A 970 -0.41 74.21 58.47
CA GLY A 970 -0.67 73.35 57.30
C GLY A 970 0.32 72.21 57.08
N TRP A 971 1.24 71.93 58.01
CA TRP A 971 2.10 70.75 57.96
C TRP A 971 1.62 69.69 58.92
N THR A 972 1.67 68.43 58.53
CA THR A 972 1.19 67.29 59.33
C THR A 972 2.14 66.09 59.22
N GLY A 973 1.96 65.13 60.13
CA GLY A 973 2.58 63.82 60.02
C GLY A 973 1.97 63.01 58.86
N ALA A 974 2.58 61.89 58.50
CA ALA A 974 2.05 61.06 57.41
C ALA A 974 0.65 60.51 57.66
N ASP A 975 0.18 60.49 58.91
CA ASP A 975 -1.16 60.05 59.30
C ASP A 975 -2.24 61.14 59.20
N GLY A 976 -1.86 62.39 58.94
CA GLY A 976 -2.80 63.53 58.87
C GLY A 976 -3.47 63.88 60.20
N LYS A 977 -3.08 63.26 61.32
CA LYS A 977 -3.82 63.37 62.59
C LYS A 977 -3.52 64.65 63.36
N ILE A 978 -2.28 65.15 63.25
CA ILE A 978 -1.83 66.32 64.00
C ILE A 978 -1.06 67.26 63.09
N ASN A 979 -1.60 68.47 62.91
CA ASN A 979 -0.93 69.54 62.22
C ASN A 979 -0.04 70.33 63.19
N ALA A 980 1.16 70.69 62.73
CA ALA A 980 2.17 71.38 63.50
C ALA A 980 2.91 72.41 62.64
N ALA A 981 3.75 73.22 63.28
CA ALA A 981 4.65 74.15 62.62
C ALA A 981 5.65 73.44 61.69
N TRP A 982 6.04 74.05 60.57
CA TRP A 982 7.22 73.60 59.83
C TRP A 982 8.50 73.78 60.65
N ALA A 983 9.28 72.70 60.78
CA ALA A 983 10.61 72.69 61.39
C ALA A 983 11.71 72.64 60.30
N GLN A 984 12.88 73.25 60.55
CA GLN A 984 14.00 73.25 59.62
C GLN A 984 14.65 71.86 59.50
N ASP A 985 15.36 71.63 58.39
CA ASP A 985 16.08 70.38 58.07
C ASP A 985 15.20 69.13 57.94
N GLN A 986 13.92 69.34 57.62
CA GLN A 986 12.94 68.31 57.31
C GLN A 986 12.77 68.17 55.79
N LEU A 987 12.33 67.01 55.32
CA LEU A 987 11.91 66.85 53.92
C LEU A 987 10.43 67.20 53.78
N ALA A 988 10.16 68.25 52.99
CA ALA A 988 8.83 68.71 52.68
C ALA A 988 8.19 67.80 51.63
N VAL A 989 7.03 67.27 51.95
CA VAL A 989 6.25 66.45 51.04
C VAL A 989 4.97 67.18 50.67
N PHE A 990 4.78 67.44 49.38
CA PHE A 990 3.53 67.95 48.83
C PHE A 990 2.71 66.80 48.25
N GLY A 991 1.58 66.50 48.91
CA GLY A 991 0.61 65.49 48.48
C GLY A 991 -0.82 66.04 48.52
N GLY A 992 -1.80 65.23 48.12
CA GLY A 992 -3.20 65.63 48.09
C GLY A 992 -3.57 66.52 46.89
N THR A 993 -4.57 67.37 47.06
CA THR A 993 -5.10 68.25 46.01
C THR A 993 -4.06 69.30 45.62
N GLY A 994 -3.80 69.48 44.32
CA GLY A 994 -2.84 70.49 43.84
C GLY A 994 -3.26 71.92 44.17
N GLY A 995 -2.29 72.79 44.48
CA GLY A 995 -2.53 74.21 44.74
C GLY A 995 -1.23 75.03 44.83
N THR A 996 -1.35 76.36 44.80
CA THR A 996 -0.19 77.26 44.89
C THR A 996 0.28 77.40 46.33
N VAL A 997 1.51 76.97 46.62
CA VAL A 997 2.16 77.15 47.93
C VAL A 997 3.10 78.34 47.88
N ASN A 998 2.75 79.41 48.60
CA ASN A 998 3.58 80.60 48.71
C ASN A 998 4.62 80.40 49.82
N VAL A 999 5.91 80.40 49.49
CA VAL A 999 6.99 80.29 50.49
C VAL A 999 7.30 81.67 51.07
N SER A 1000 7.14 81.83 52.38
CA SER A 1000 7.36 83.08 53.10
C SER A 1000 8.53 82.98 54.07
N ASN A 1001 9.38 83.99 54.06
CA ASN A 1001 10.49 84.16 55.00
C ASN A 1001 10.07 84.78 56.35
N ALA A 1002 8.77 85.05 56.57
CA ALA A 1002 8.24 85.82 57.69
C ALA A 1002 8.37 85.18 59.10
N GLY A 1003 9.27 84.21 59.28
CA GLY A 1003 9.64 83.60 60.56
C GLY A 1003 11.14 83.28 60.70
N ALA A 1004 11.97 83.57 59.68
CA ALA A 1004 13.40 83.33 59.74
C ALA A 1004 14.10 84.44 60.54
N ARG A 1005 14.62 84.11 61.73
CA ARG A 1005 15.72 84.90 62.30
C ARG A 1005 16.98 84.61 61.50
N CYS A 1006 17.25 85.41 60.49
CA CYS A 1006 18.58 85.48 59.87
C CYS A 1006 19.57 86.08 60.88
N ALA A 1007 20.50 85.28 61.40
CA ALA A 1007 21.83 85.76 61.74
C ALA A 1007 22.70 85.70 60.47
N SER A 1008 23.36 86.81 60.14
CA SER A 1008 24.20 87.00 58.94
C SER A 1008 25.61 86.36 59.11
N PRO A 1009 26.48 86.31 58.08
CA PRO A 1009 27.00 85.05 57.51
C PRO A 1009 28.49 84.78 57.78
N ALA A 1010 28.91 83.52 57.64
CA ALA A 1010 30.29 83.15 57.34
C ALA A 1010 30.34 82.18 56.15
N ARG A 1011 31.19 82.50 55.16
CA ARG A 1011 31.45 81.72 53.94
C ARG A 1011 31.69 80.24 54.22
N SER A 1012 30.90 79.35 53.63
CA SER A 1012 31.46 78.16 52.97
C SER A 1012 30.53 77.71 51.85
N SER A 1013 31.11 77.53 50.68
CA SER A 1013 30.47 77.17 49.42
C SER A 1013 30.03 75.71 49.42
N ARG A 1014 28.72 75.46 49.52
CA ARG A 1014 28.07 74.27 48.94
C ARG A 1014 26.67 74.68 48.44
N PRO A 1015 26.37 74.60 47.12
CA PRO A 1015 25.03 74.90 46.64
C PRO A 1015 24.06 73.79 47.05
N MET A 1016 22.97 74.17 47.71
CA MET A 1016 21.72 73.39 47.80
C MET A 1016 21.22 73.15 46.38
N ALA A 1017 21.34 71.92 45.91
CA ALA A 1017 20.74 71.49 44.66
C ALA A 1017 19.25 71.19 44.90
N MET A 1018 18.40 72.19 44.68
CA MET A 1018 16.96 71.99 44.50
C MET A 1018 16.75 71.29 43.15
N TRP A 1019 16.55 69.98 43.17
CA TRP A 1019 16.18 69.21 41.97
C TRP A 1019 14.70 69.46 41.63
N CYS A 1020 14.42 70.60 41.01
CA CYS A 1020 13.28 70.73 40.10
C CYS A 1020 13.81 70.56 38.67
N ARG A 1021 13.75 69.34 38.13
CA ARG A 1021 14.08 69.08 36.73
C ARG A 1021 12.91 69.50 35.84
N ALA A 1022 12.83 70.79 35.54
CA ALA A 1022 12.05 71.29 34.41
C ALA A 1022 12.79 70.91 33.11
N MET A 1023 12.07 70.28 32.17
CA MET A 1023 12.59 69.96 30.84
C MET A 1023 13.13 71.21 30.14
N ARG A 1024 14.40 71.19 29.72
CA ARG A 1024 14.91 72.12 28.70
C ARG A 1024 14.41 71.66 27.34
N SER A 1025 13.53 72.44 26.71
CA SER A 1025 13.46 72.56 25.26
C SER A 1025 13.84 74.00 24.89
N ASN A 1026 14.67 74.16 23.87
CA ASN A 1026 15.34 75.40 23.49
C ASN A 1026 14.40 76.37 22.75
N SER A 1027 14.71 77.67 22.90
CA SER A 1027 14.41 78.83 22.03
C SER A 1027 13.01 79.50 22.00
N ALA A 1028 12.89 80.55 22.83
CA ALA A 1028 12.47 81.94 22.54
C ALA A 1028 10.98 82.33 22.24
N PRO A 1029 10.56 83.59 22.54
CA PRO A 1029 9.20 83.91 23.00
C PRO A 1029 8.33 84.71 21.99
N ARG A 1030 6.99 84.59 22.06
CA ARG A 1030 5.99 85.68 21.90
C ARG A 1030 4.53 85.19 22.04
N VAL A 1031 3.87 85.72 23.07
CA VAL A 1031 2.48 86.23 23.17
C VAL A 1031 1.49 85.89 22.02
N ARG A 1032 0.45 85.06 22.25
CA ARG A 1032 -1.00 85.41 22.34
C ARG A 1032 -1.92 84.16 22.29
N ARG A 1033 -3.12 84.39 22.81
CA ARG A 1033 -4.27 83.51 23.14
C ARG A 1033 -4.87 82.65 22.01
N CYS A 1034 -5.47 81.54 22.47
CA CYS A 1034 -6.69 80.84 22.02
C CYS A 1034 -6.79 80.24 20.61
N ALA A 1035 -6.86 78.91 20.52
CA ALA A 1035 -8.03 78.13 20.04
C ALA A 1035 -7.68 76.63 19.95
N TRP A 1036 -8.55 75.75 20.45
CA TRP A 1036 -8.54 74.31 20.17
C TRP A 1036 -9.74 74.00 19.28
N ALA A 1037 -9.48 73.57 18.05
CA ALA A 1037 -10.46 72.94 17.18
C ALA A 1037 -9.81 71.74 16.48
N MET A 1038 -10.55 70.63 16.47
CA MET A 1038 -10.20 69.31 15.97
C MET A 1038 -9.73 69.30 14.50
N ALA A 1039 -8.77 68.42 14.20
CA ALA A 1039 -8.56 67.91 12.85
C ALA A 1039 -8.50 66.37 12.87
N ARG A 1040 -9.39 65.76 12.06
CA ARG A 1040 -9.44 64.33 11.75
C ARG A 1040 -8.23 63.91 10.89
N ALA A 1041 -7.73 62.71 11.20
CA ALA A 1041 -7.18 61.63 10.37
C ALA A 1041 -6.33 61.93 9.11
N PRO A 1042 -5.34 61.04 8.85
CA PRO A 1042 -5.34 60.33 7.58
C PRO A 1042 -5.28 58.80 7.75
N THR A 1043 -6.01 58.12 6.88
CA THR A 1043 -6.10 56.67 6.69
C THR A 1043 -4.78 56.04 6.22
N PRO A 1044 -4.51 54.76 6.56
CA PRO A 1044 -3.38 54.00 6.05
C PRO A 1044 -3.67 53.34 4.69
N ARG A 1045 -2.63 53.31 3.87
CA ARG A 1045 -2.54 52.67 2.54
C ARG A 1045 -2.68 51.15 2.66
N ALA A 1046 -3.57 50.60 1.84
CA ALA A 1046 -3.70 49.17 1.56
C ALA A 1046 -2.47 48.65 0.80
N ALA A 1047 -1.87 47.57 1.31
CA ALA A 1047 -1.18 46.57 0.50
C ALA A 1047 -2.14 45.39 0.32
N ARG A 1048 -2.38 44.99 -0.93
CA ARG A 1048 -3.28 43.90 -1.30
C ARG A 1048 -2.62 42.52 -1.11
N PRO A 1049 -3.44 41.46 -0.93
CA PRO A 1049 -3.08 40.08 -1.22
C PRO A 1049 -2.81 39.83 -2.72
#